data_AF-A0A3D1MAK5-F1
#
_entry.id   AF-A0A3D1MAK5-F1
#
_cell.length_a   1.000
_cell.length_b   1.000
_cell.length_c   1.000
_cell.angle_alpha   90.00
_cell.angle_beta   90.00
_cell.angle_gamma   90.00
#
_symmetry.space_group_name_H-M   'P 1'
#
loop_
_entity.id
_entity.type
_entity.pdbx_description
1 polymer ?
#
loop_
_entity_poly.entity_id
_entity_poly.type
_entity_poly.pdbx_seq_one_letter_code
_entity_poly.pdbx_strand_id
1 'polypeptide(L)'
;QAAAKLDTPVLGITGTGGAGKSSLVDEFVRRFLLDQEDKHIAIVSVDPSKRKTGGALLGDRIRMNAINHPRVFMRSLATRQANLALSKHINQIVQVLKIAGYDLILLETSGIGQSDTEIADHSDVSMYVMTPEYGAATQLEKIDMLDFADVVALNKFDKRGALDALRDVKKQVQRNRGLWHDDVDSMPVHGTIASQFNDPGTNALYLAVMHRVSQLEGCTSLKPSSHWNTDLSEKIHIIPPKRIRYLSEITENNSRYEERVNHQVALASKLGQWTALRSDLSETAMMDEANARIEALKKDLDDHLLDDIHAWDTMINEYSASEYNFQVRDKTISIKTHTTSLSHQEIPKIALPKFTDWGDRLRWLMRENVPGKFPYTAGIYPFKRQGEDPTRMFAGEGGPERTNRRFHYLSADMAAKRLSTAFDSVTLYGRDPGLRPDIYGKIGNAGVSVCCLDDAKRLYSGFDLCDLSTSVSMTINGPAPMVLAFFLNAAIDQQCELYIKEHGLEDKVEALRKERFGDNPPVYQGEIPHGHNGLGTLLLGVTGDEILDAKVYAEIKAKTLQSVRGTVQADILKEDQAQNTCIFSTEFALRLMGDVQEYFIDKRVRNFYSVSISGYHIAEAGANPITQLAFTLANGFTYVEYYLSRGMDINAFGPNLSFFFSNGIDPEYAVIGRVARRIWSKAMRDIYGAGPRAQMLKYHIQTSGRSLHAQEIDFNDIRTTLQALYAIYDNCNSLHTNAYDEAITTPTEDSVRRAVAIQMIINKELGLAKNENPLQGSFIIETLTDLVEEAVMAEFDRITERGGVLGAMETMYQRGKIQEESLHYETLKHTGEYPIIGVN
;
A
#
# COMPACT_ATOMS: atom_id res chain seq x y z
N GLN A 1 -39.32 -38.29 12.33
CA GLN A 1 -40.62 -38.51 11.66
C GLN A 1 -41.20 -37.21 11.08
N ALA A 2 -41.29 -36.09 11.83
CA ALA A 2 -41.73 -34.80 11.27
C ALA A 2 -40.79 -34.25 10.17
N ALA A 3 -39.47 -34.30 10.38
CA ALA A 3 -38.47 -33.86 9.39
C ALA A 3 -38.49 -34.64 8.07
N ALA A 4 -38.95 -35.89 8.08
CA ALA A 4 -38.98 -36.75 6.88
C ALA A 4 -40.15 -36.41 5.93
N LYS A 5 -41.03 -35.48 6.33
CA LYS A 5 -42.15 -34.98 5.52
C LYS A 5 -41.90 -33.55 5.01
N LEU A 6 -40.71 -33.00 5.24
CA LEU A 6 -40.34 -31.65 4.85
C LEU A 6 -39.37 -31.74 3.68
N ASP A 7 -39.75 -31.13 2.56
CA ASP A 7 -39.01 -31.18 1.29
C ASP A 7 -37.89 -30.13 1.23
N THR A 8 -37.30 -29.76 2.38
CA THR A 8 -36.17 -28.82 2.41
C THR A 8 -34.95 -29.48 1.76
N PRO A 9 -34.39 -28.91 0.68
CA PRO A 9 -33.23 -29.45 -0.01
C PRO A 9 -31.93 -29.24 0.78
N VAL A 10 -31.01 -30.20 0.65
CA VAL A 10 -29.67 -30.19 1.24
C VAL A 10 -28.63 -30.22 0.12
N LEU A 11 -27.83 -29.15 0.00
CA LEU A 11 -26.68 -29.08 -0.89
C LEU A 11 -25.42 -29.52 -0.13
N GLY A 12 -24.86 -30.66 -0.51
CA GLY A 12 -23.59 -31.17 -0.02
C GLY A 12 -22.42 -30.58 -0.79
N ILE A 13 -21.46 -30.00 -0.10
CA ILE A 13 -20.29 -29.33 -0.69
C ILE A 13 -19.04 -30.01 -0.15
N THR A 14 -18.30 -30.69 -1.04
CA THR A 14 -17.06 -31.37 -0.68
C THR A 14 -15.95 -31.05 -1.66
N GLY A 15 -14.71 -31.44 -1.33
CA GLY A 15 -13.55 -31.07 -2.12
C GLY A 15 -12.24 -31.14 -1.36
N THR A 16 -11.15 -31.06 -2.11
CA THR A 16 -9.80 -31.15 -1.55
C THR A 16 -9.52 -30.01 -0.56
N GLY A 17 -8.58 -30.26 0.37
CA GLY A 17 -8.13 -29.24 1.32
C GLY A 17 -7.57 -28.02 0.61
N GLY A 18 -8.02 -26.82 0.99
CA GLY A 18 -7.53 -25.57 0.40
C GLY A 18 -8.06 -25.24 -1.00
N ALA A 19 -9.02 -25.99 -1.55
CA ALA A 19 -9.63 -25.69 -2.85
C ALA A 19 -10.53 -24.44 -2.84
N GLY A 20 -10.84 -23.89 -1.67
CA GLY A 20 -11.68 -22.70 -1.51
C GLY A 20 -13.17 -22.98 -1.35
N LYS A 21 -13.52 -24.11 -0.72
CA LYS A 21 -14.92 -24.49 -0.40
C LYS A 21 -15.65 -23.38 0.35
N SER A 22 -15.14 -22.97 1.50
CA SER A 22 -15.78 -21.97 2.37
C SER A 22 -15.96 -20.62 1.68
N SER A 23 -15.00 -20.23 0.82
CA SER A 23 -15.12 -19.02 0.00
C SER A 23 -16.21 -19.13 -1.06
N LEU A 24 -16.34 -20.30 -1.73
CA LEU A 24 -17.45 -20.54 -2.65
C LEU A 24 -18.79 -20.61 -1.93
N VAL A 25 -18.85 -21.17 -0.72
CA VAL A 25 -20.06 -21.18 0.11
C VAL A 25 -20.49 -19.75 0.44
N ASP A 26 -19.56 -18.90 0.85
CA ASP A 26 -19.86 -17.49 1.14
C ASP A 26 -20.38 -16.74 -0.10
N GLU A 27 -19.70 -16.92 -1.24
CA GLU A 27 -20.12 -16.32 -2.51
C GLU A 27 -21.48 -16.86 -2.98
N PHE A 28 -21.77 -18.15 -2.77
CA PHE A 28 -23.08 -18.76 -3.03
C PHE A 28 -24.16 -18.12 -2.16
N VAL A 29 -23.92 -17.98 -0.85
CA VAL A 29 -24.86 -17.33 0.09
C VAL A 29 -25.12 -15.89 -0.32
N ARG A 30 -24.09 -15.15 -0.76
CA ARG A 30 -24.25 -13.80 -1.31
C ARG A 30 -25.21 -13.79 -2.50
N ARG A 31 -25.03 -14.67 -3.50
CA ARG A 31 -25.95 -14.73 -4.66
C ARG A 31 -27.35 -15.12 -4.21
N PHE A 32 -27.47 -16.11 -3.33
CA PHE A 32 -28.75 -16.54 -2.79
C PHE A 32 -29.52 -15.40 -2.12
N LEU A 33 -28.86 -14.58 -1.29
CA LEU A 33 -29.50 -13.45 -0.62
C LEU A 33 -29.92 -12.33 -1.59
N LEU A 34 -29.17 -12.12 -2.67
CA LEU A 34 -29.47 -11.13 -3.72
C LEU A 34 -30.59 -11.61 -4.65
N ASP A 35 -30.65 -12.91 -4.91
CA ASP A 35 -31.56 -13.54 -5.88
C ASP A 35 -32.89 -13.96 -5.24
N GLN A 36 -32.87 -14.32 -3.96
CA GLN A 36 -34.03 -14.77 -3.19
C GLN A 36 -34.32 -13.76 -2.08
N GLU A 37 -35.46 -13.08 -2.12
CA GLU A 37 -35.78 -11.96 -1.22
C GLU A 37 -36.24 -12.41 0.18
N ASP A 38 -37.02 -13.50 0.26
CA ASP A 38 -37.72 -13.95 1.47
C ASP A 38 -37.22 -15.30 2.03
N LYS A 39 -36.27 -15.94 1.34
CA LYS A 39 -35.78 -17.29 1.66
C LYS A 39 -34.69 -17.31 2.73
N HIS A 40 -34.69 -18.35 3.56
CA HIS A 40 -33.78 -18.57 4.67
C HIS A 40 -32.83 -19.72 4.35
N ILE A 41 -31.54 -19.53 4.66
CA ILE A 41 -30.49 -20.51 4.38
C ILE A 41 -29.72 -20.88 5.65
N ALA A 42 -29.48 -22.18 5.85
CA ALA A 42 -28.66 -22.69 6.94
C ALA A 42 -27.37 -23.32 6.41
N ILE A 43 -26.27 -23.15 7.14
CA ILE A 43 -24.93 -23.61 6.75
C ILE A 43 -24.38 -24.45 7.90
N VAL A 44 -23.89 -25.64 7.57
CA VAL A 44 -23.16 -26.50 8.50
C VAL A 44 -21.79 -26.80 7.89
N SER A 45 -20.73 -26.25 8.49
CA SER A 45 -19.35 -26.48 8.02
C SER A 45 -18.60 -27.37 9.00
N VAL A 46 -17.82 -28.31 8.49
CA VAL A 46 -17.08 -29.30 9.28
C VAL A 46 -15.58 -29.13 9.09
N ASP A 47 -14.87 -28.88 10.19
CA ASP A 47 -13.40 -28.75 10.21
C ASP A 47 -12.72 -29.94 10.92
N PRO A 48 -11.47 -30.29 10.53
CA PRO A 48 -10.76 -31.44 11.10
C PRO A 48 -10.29 -31.17 12.54
N SER A 49 -10.32 -32.21 13.37
CA SER A 49 -9.85 -32.14 14.77
C SER A 49 -8.35 -32.48 14.91
N LYS A 50 -7.61 -31.72 15.73
CA LYS A 50 -6.20 -32.02 16.04
C LYS A 50 -6.09 -33.13 17.08
N ARG A 51 -5.53 -34.28 16.69
CA ARG A 51 -5.35 -35.45 17.56
C ARG A 51 -4.53 -35.17 18.83
N LYS A 52 -3.46 -34.37 18.72
CA LYS A 52 -2.51 -34.13 19.83
C LYS A 52 -3.12 -33.31 20.97
N THR A 53 -4.02 -32.38 20.65
CA THR A 53 -4.60 -31.45 21.64
C THR A 53 -6.05 -31.78 21.97
N GLY A 54 -6.74 -32.61 21.16
CA GLY A 54 -8.17 -32.89 21.29
C GLY A 54 -9.09 -31.74 20.85
N GLY A 55 -8.53 -30.58 20.51
CA GLY A 55 -9.26 -29.41 20.00
C GLY A 55 -9.34 -29.36 18.48
N ALA A 56 -10.08 -28.39 17.95
CA ALA A 56 -10.18 -28.10 16.52
C ALA A 56 -10.10 -26.58 16.29
N LEU A 57 -9.50 -26.16 15.18
CA LEU A 57 -9.59 -24.80 14.69
C LEU A 57 -10.74 -24.78 13.68
N LEU A 58 -11.89 -24.23 14.10
CA LEU A 58 -13.07 -24.09 13.25
C LEU A 58 -12.91 -22.84 12.38
N GLY A 59 -12.11 -22.97 11.33
CA GLY A 59 -11.66 -21.90 10.47
C GLY A 59 -12.66 -21.47 9.41
N ASP A 60 -13.63 -22.31 9.02
CA ASP A 60 -14.50 -22.00 7.87
C ASP A 60 -15.28 -20.69 8.05
N ARG A 61 -15.75 -20.40 9.27
CA ARG A 61 -16.52 -19.17 9.57
C ARG A 61 -15.71 -17.89 9.33
N ILE A 62 -14.38 -17.93 9.44
CA ILE A 62 -13.54 -16.74 9.21
C ILE A 62 -13.58 -16.26 7.75
N ARG A 63 -14.01 -17.13 6.83
CA ARG A 63 -14.13 -16.83 5.39
C ARG A 63 -15.51 -16.32 4.99
N MET A 64 -16.47 -16.29 5.93
CA MET A 64 -17.88 -16.03 5.66
C MET A 64 -18.21 -14.56 5.90
N ASN A 65 -18.31 -13.75 4.84
CA ASN A 65 -18.65 -12.34 4.90
C ASN A 65 -20.14 -12.07 4.69
N ALA A 66 -20.83 -12.89 3.89
CA ALA A 66 -22.23 -12.71 3.52
C ALA A 66 -23.23 -13.23 4.59
N ILE A 67 -22.74 -13.96 5.59
CA ILE A 67 -23.60 -14.63 6.58
C ILE A 67 -24.14 -13.70 7.68
N ASN A 68 -23.67 -12.46 7.77
CA ASN A 68 -24.18 -11.49 8.75
C ASN A 68 -25.53 -10.91 8.30
N HIS A 69 -26.54 -11.77 8.24
CA HIS A 69 -27.88 -11.45 7.75
C HIS A 69 -28.92 -12.27 8.53
N PRO A 70 -30.08 -11.72 8.94
CA PRO A 70 -31.07 -12.43 9.76
C PRO A 70 -31.63 -13.70 9.11
N ARG A 71 -31.61 -13.78 7.77
CA ARG A 71 -32.03 -14.95 6.98
C ARG A 71 -30.98 -16.07 6.89
N VAL A 72 -29.81 -15.90 7.49
CA VAL A 72 -28.70 -16.87 7.42
C VAL A 72 -28.39 -17.41 8.80
N PHE A 73 -28.25 -18.72 8.91
CA PHE A 73 -27.70 -19.38 10.10
C PHE A 73 -26.48 -20.20 9.71
N MET A 74 -25.42 -20.15 10.52
CA MET A 74 -24.24 -20.99 10.33
C MET A 74 -23.87 -21.70 11.62
N ARG A 75 -23.55 -22.99 11.54
CA ARG A 75 -22.95 -23.76 12.63
C ARG A 75 -21.69 -24.48 12.18
N SER A 76 -20.55 -24.14 12.77
CA SER A 76 -19.29 -24.87 12.60
C SER A 76 -19.24 -26.08 13.54
N LEU A 77 -18.77 -27.20 13.01
CA LEU A 77 -18.60 -28.48 13.69
C LEU A 77 -17.17 -28.98 13.53
N ALA A 78 -16.74 -29.82 14.46
CA ALA A 78 -15.50 -30.58 14.33
C ALA A 78 -15.84 -32.02 13.95
N THR A 79 -14.99 -32.67 13.15
CA THR A 79 -15.14 -34.10 12.82
C THR A 79 -15.17 -34.99 14.08
N ARG A 80 -14.32 -34.68 15.07
CA ARG A 80 -14.15 -35.42 16.35
C ARG A 80 -13.76 -36.89 16.19
N GLN A 81 -13.43 -37.32 14.97
CA GLN A 81 -12.98 -38.67 14.61
C GLN A 81 -11.82 -38.56 13.62
N ALA A 82 -10.94 -39.57 13.60
CA ALA A 82 -9.84 -39.63 12.65
C ALA A 82 -10.34 -40.17 11.30
N ASN A 83 -9.88 -39.56 10.20
CA ASN A 83 -10.12 -40.02 8.82
C ASN A 83 -11.59 -40.01 8.36
N LEU A 84 -12.45 -39.18 8.96
CA LEU A 84 -13.81 -38.93 8.48
C LEU A 84 -13.96 -37.45 8.12
N ALA A 85 -14.69 -37.18 7.04
CA ALA A 85 -14.91 -35.83 6.54
C ALA A 85 -16.09 -35.12 7.21
N LEU A 86 -17.02 -35.90 7.80
CA LEU A 86 -18.21 -35.43 8.48
C LEU A 86 -18.23 -35.76 9.98
N SER A 87 -19.21 -35.16 10.68
CA SER A 87 -19.49 -35.46 12.08
C SER A 87 -20.57 -36.53 12.19
N LYS A 88 -20.42 -37.48 13.13
CA LYS A 88 -21.42 -38.54 13.42
C LYS A 88 -22.86 -38.04 13.69
N HIS A 89 -23.04 -36.75 13.99
CA HIS A 89 -24.33 -36.14 14.32
C HIS A 89 -24.94 -35.35 13.16
N ILE A 90 -24.39 -35.43 11.94
CA ILE A 90 -24.80 -34.57 10.85
C ILE A 90 -26.28 -34.74 10.47
N ASN A 91 -26.76 -35.98 10.39
CA ASN A 91 -28.16 -36.29 10.12
C ASN A 91 -29.13 -35.67 11.12
N GLN A 92 -28.76 -35.66 12.42
CA GLN A 92 -29.59 -35.07 13.46
C GLN A 92 -29.67 -33.55 13.31
N ILE A 93 -28.55 -32.90 12.96
CA ILE A 93 -28.48 -31.45 12.76
C ILE A 93 -29.30 -31.03 11.54
N VAL A 94 -29.14 -31.74 10.41
CA VAL A 94 -29.93 -31.50 9.20
C VAL A 94 -31.43 -31.62 9.51
N GLN A 95 -31.86 -32.66 10.22
CA GLN A 95 -33.27 -32.82 10.61
C GLN A 95 -33.80 -31.67 11.47
N VAL A 96 -32.99 -31.16 12.40
CA VAL A 96 -33.34 -29.99 13.22
C VAL A 96 -33.51 -28.74 12.36
N LEU A 97 -32.60 -28.51 11.42
CA LEU A 97 -32.67 -27.36 10.51
C LEU A 97 -33.89 -27.44 9.58
N LYS A 98 -34.24 -28.63 9.07
CA LYS A 98 -35.48 -28.83 8.31
C LYS A 98 -36.70 -28.44 9.15
N ILE A 99 -36.78 -28.91 10.41
CA ILE A 99 -37.89 -28.58 11.33
C ILE A 99 -37.91 -27.09 11.68
N ALA A 100 -36.75 -26.44 11.76
CA ALA A 100 -36.63 -25.01 12.03
C ALA A 100 -37.14 -24.11 10.87
N GLY A 101 -37.49 -24.69 9.72
CA GLY A 101 -38.14 -23.98 8.62
C GLY A 101 -37.18 -23.24 7.69
N TYR A 102 -35.92 -23.68 7.58
CA TYR A 102 -35.02 -23.16 6.55
C TYR A 102 -35.41 -23.67 5.16
N ASP A 103 -35.25 -22.82 4.14
CA ASP A 103 -35.60 -23.14 2.75
C ASP A 103 -34.48 -23.90 2.03
N LEU A 104 -33.21 -23.71 2.41
CA LEU A 104 -32.06 -24.42 1.85
C LEU A 104 -31.02 -24.69 2.94
N ILE A 105 -30.42 -25.90 2.94
CA ILE A 105 -29.35 -26.27 3.87
C ILE A 105 -28.07 -26.55 3.08
N LEU A 106 -26.98 -25.86 3.42
CA LEU A 106 -25.64 -26.10 2.90
C LEU A 106 -24.84 -26.94 3.89
N LEU A 107 -24.23 -28.02 3.42
CA LEU A 107 -23.38 -28.90 4.21
C LEU A 107 -21.97 -28.95 3.62
N GLU A 108 -21.02 -28.28 4.28
CA GLU A 108 -19.61 -28.26 3.89
C GLU A 108 -18.80 -29.28 4.69
N THR A 109 -18.05 -30.13 3.98
CA THR A 109 -17.14 -31.12 4.58
C THR A 109 -15.77 -30.53 4.90
N SER A 110 -14.99 -31.25 5.71
CA SER A 110 -13.55 -30.97 5.82
C SER A 110 -12.81 -31.34 4.52
N GLY A 111 -11.53 -30.98 4.39
CA GLY A 111 -10.74 -31.36 3.21
C GLY A 111 -10.70 -32.88 3.00
N ILE A 112 -11.22 -33.35 1.87
CA ILE A 112 -11.29 -34.79 1.56
C ILE A 112 -10.13 -35.29 0.70
N GLY A 113 -9.88 -36.60 0.77
CA GLY A 113 -9.02 -37.33 -0.16
C GLY A 113 -9.76 -37.71 -1.46
N GLN A 114 -9.10 -38.49 -2.33
CA GLN A 114 -9.65 -38.85 -3.65
C GLN A 114 -10.82 -39.86 -3.59
N SER A 115 -10.93 -40.65 -2.52
CA SER A 115 -11.88 -41.78 -2.39
C SER A 115 -13.02 -41.55 -1.40
N ASP A 116 -13.31 -40.31 -1.03
CA ASP A 116 -14.29 -39.98 0.01
C ASP A 116 -15.57 -39.43 -0.63
N THR A 117 -16.67 -40.15 -0.44
CA THR A 117 -17.99 -39.84 -1.02
C THR A 117 -19.08 -39.67 0.04
N GLU A 118 -18.70 -39.61 1.34
CA GLU A 118 -19.64 -39.64 2.47
C GLU A 118 -20.71 -38.54 2.39
N ILE A 119 -20.38 -37.40 1.77
CA ILE A 119 -21.32 -36.29 1.61
C ILE A 119 -22.55 -36.63 0.78
N ALA A 120 -22.43 -37.52 -0.22
CA ALA A 120 -23.50 -37.84 -1.16
C ALA A 120 -24.66 -38.55 -0.46
N ASP A 121 -24.37 -39.35 0.57
CA ASP A 121 -25.38 -40.05 1.39
C ASP A 121 -26.16 -39.09 2.31
N HIS A 122 -25.70 -37.85 2.45
CA HIS A 122 -26.26 -36.84 3.35
C HIS A 122 -26.80 -35.59 2.64
N SER A 123 -26.85 -35.59 1.30
CA SER A 123 -27.27 -34.44 0.48
C SER A 123 -28.22 -34.85 -0.65
N ASP A 124 -29.14 -33.93 -1.01
CA ASP A 124 -30.05 -34.11 -2.15
C ASP A 124 -29.40 -33.67 -3.48
N VAL A 125 -28.45 -32.73 -3.41
CA VAL A 125 -27.59 -32.29 -4.52
C VAL A 125 -26.16 -32.21 -3.99
N SER A 126 -25.19 -32.63 -4.79
CA SER A 126 -23.78 -32.65 -4.41
C SER A 126 -22.91 -31.78 -5.34
N MET A 127 -22.02 -31.01 -4.73
CA MET A 127 -21.04 -30.17 -5.42
C MET A 127 -19.62 -30.57 -5.03
N TYR A 128 -18.80 -30.90 -6.03
CA TYR A 128 -17.37 -31.17 -5.83
C TYR A 128 -16.51 -29.98 -6.21
N VAL A 129 -15.69 -29.50 -5.28
CA VAL A 129 -14.79 -28.35 -5.45
C VAL A 129 -13.35 -28.83 -5.57
N MET A 130 -12.68 -28.43 -6.64
CA MET A 130 -11.27 -28.76 -6.89
C MET A 130 -10.50 -27.58 -7.49
N THR A 131 -9.18 -27.70 -7.57
CA THR A 131 -8.28 -26.71 -8.20
C THR A 131 -7.72 -27.23 -9.53
N PRO A 132 -7.21 -26.35 -10.41
CA PRO A 132 -6.49 -26.76 -11.62
C PRO A 132 -5.27 -27.66 -11.35
N GLU A 133 -4.71 -27.62 -10.14
CA GLU A 133 -3.57 -28.43 -9.72
C GLU A 133 -4.02 -29.80 -9.17
N TYR A 134 -4.24 -30.77 -10.05
CA TYR A 134 -4.59 -32.17 -9.68
C TYR A 134 -3.56 -33.21 -10.18
N GLY A 135 -2.44 -32.75 -10.74
CA GLY A 135 -1.42 -33.62 -11.33
C GLY A 135 -1.72 -33.96 -12.79
N ALA A 136 -1.50 -35.21 -13.19
CA ALA A 136 -1.80 -35.68 -14.54
C ALA A 136 -3.30 -35.95 -14.73
N ALA A 137 -3.82 -35.83 -15.96
CA ALA A 137 -5.22 -36.12 -16.29
C ALA A 137 -5.69 -37.52 -15.86
N THR A 138 -4.80 -38.51 -15.81
CA THR A 138 -5.09 -39.88 -15.32
C THR A 138 -5.41 -39.94 -13.82
N GLN A 139 -5.12 -38.89 -13.04
CA GLN A 139 -5.54 -38.82 -11.64
C GLN A 139 -7.04 -38.56 -11.51
N LEU A 140 -7.68 -37.93 -12.51
CA LEU A 140 -9.12 -37.68 -12.48
C LEU A 140 -9.93 -38.97 -12.46
N GLU A 141 -9.41 -40.05 -13.04
CA GLU A 141 -10.01 -41.39 -13.02
C GLU A 141 -10.04 -42.02 -11.63
N LYS A 142 -9.32 -41.46 -10.65
CA LYS A 142 -9.26 -41.94 -9.27
C LYS A 142 -10.08 -41.11 -8.28
N ILE A 143 -10.72 -40.05 -8.76
CA ILE A 143 -11.51 -39.15 -7.90
C ILE A 143 -12.95 -39.64 -7.94
N ASP A 144 -13.34 -40.40 -6.92
CA ASP A 144 -14.69 -41.00 -6.84
C ASP A 144 -15.79 -39.93 -6.88
N MET A 145 -15.55 -38.76 -6.27
CA MET A 145 -16.52 -37.66 -6.30
C MET A 145 -16.88 -37.16 -7.71
N LEU A 146 -16.05 -37.40 -8.75
CA LEU A 146 -16.43 -37.06 -10.12
C LEU A 146 -17.51 -37.97 -10.69
N ASP A 147 -17.70 -39.17 -10.12
CA ASP A 147 -18.81 -40.07 -10.46
C ASP A 147 -20.13 -39.62 -9.81
N PHE A 148 -20.07 -39.09 -8.59
CA PHE A 148 -21.26 -38.80 -7.78
C PHE A 148 -21.70 -37.33 -7.83
N ALA A 149 -20.80 -36.39 -8.08
CA ALA A 149 -21.12 -34.96 -8.04
C ALA A 149 -22.14 -34.56 -9.11
N ASP A 150 -23.20 -33.86 -8.71
CA ASP A 150 -24.17 -33.27 -9.64
C ASP A 150 -23.57 -32.11 -10.43
N VAL A 151 -22.76 -31.30 -9.73
CA VAL A 151 -22.05 -30.13 -10.25
C VAL A 151 -20.60 -30.14 -9.77
N VAL A 152 -19.67 -29.78 -10.65
CA VAL A 152 -18.24 -29.66 -10.31
C VAL A 152 -17.81 -28.19 -10.43
N ALA A 153 -17.19 -27.68 -9.36
CA ALA A 153 -16.58 -26.36 -9.34
C ALA A 153 -15.06 -26.49 -9.42
N LEU A 154 -14.49 -26.09 -10.55
CA LEU A 154 -13.04 -25.94 -10.71
C LEU A 154 -12.66 -24.54 -10.26
N ASN A 155 -12.45 -24.37 -8.96
CA ASN A 155 -12.14 -23.10 -8.31
C ASN A 155 -10.66 -22.73 -8.45
N LYS A 156 -10.33 -21.46 -8.17
CA LYS A 156 -9.01 -20.88 -8.48
C LYS A 156 -8.70 -20.99 -9.97
N PHE A 157 -9.72 -20.69 -10.79
CA PHE A 157 -9.63 -20.70 -12.24
C PHE A 157 -8.65 -19.66 -12.81
N ASP A 158 -8.15 -18.80 -11.93
CA ASP A 158 -7.11 -17.81 -12.17
C ASP A 158 -5.68 -18.41 -12.21
N LYS A 159 -5.52 -19.69 -11.84
CA LYS A 159 -4.24 -20.41 -11.84
C LYS A 159 -3.86 -20.92 -13.24
N ARG A 160 -2.56 -21.14 -13.44
CA ARG A 160 -2.03 -21.61 -14.72
C ARG A 160 -2.58 -23.00 -15.06
N GLY A 161 -2.96 -23.20 -16.33
CA GLY A 161 -3.51 -24.47 -16.81
C GLY A 161 -4.99 -24.68 -16.50
N ALA A 162 -5.69 -23.67 -15.96
CA ALA A 162 -7.12 -23.77 -15.63
C ALA A 162 -8.01 -24.16 -16.83
N LEU A 163 -7.74 -23.64 -18.02
CA LEU A 163 -8.50 -23.99 -19.24
C LEU A 163 -8.32 -25.46 -19.63
N ASP A 164 -7.08 -25.97 -19.61
CA ASP A 164 -6.81 -27.38 -19.86
C ASP A 164 -7.45 -28.26 -18.77
N ALA A 165 -7.34 -27.83 -17.51
CA ALA A 165 -8.00 -28.46 -16.38
C ALA A 165 -9.52 -28.55 -16.56
N LEU A 166 -10.17 -27.46 -17.01
CA LEU A 166 -11.61 -27.45 -17.27
C LEU A 166 -11.99 -28.50 -18.31
N ARG A 167 -11.26 -28.53 -19.43
CA ARG A 167 -11.50 -29.47 -20.52
C ARG A 167 -11.34 -30.90 -20.06
N ASP A 168 -10.27 -31.19 -19.31
CA ASP A 168 -9.93 -32.53 -18.88
C ASP A 168 -10.96 -33.05 -17.85
N VAL A 169 -11.40 -32.19 -16.92
CA VAL A 169 -12.48 -32.53 -15.97
C VAL A 169 -13.82 -32.70 -16.67
N LYS A 170 -14.20 -31.81 -17.62
CA LYS A 170 -15.42 -31.97 -18.43
C LYS A 170 -15.43 -33.31 -19.17
N LYS A 171 -14.32 -33.67 -19.81
CA LYS A 171 -14.17 -34.97 -20.49
C LYS A 171 -14.29 -36.13 -19.52
N GLN A 172 -13.71 -36.04 -18.33
CA GLN A 172 -13.82 -37.11 -17.35
C GLN A 172 -15.26 -37.28 -16.86
N VAL A 173 -15.95 -36.19 -16.52
CA VAL A 173 -17.36 -36.22 -16.10
C VAL A 173 -18.27 -36.79 -17.20
N GLN A 174 -18.01 -36.43 -18.47
CA GLN A 174 -18.73 -37.00 -19.61
C GLN A 174 -18.57 -38.52 -19.69
N ARG A 175 -17.33 -39.02 -19.52
CA ARG A 175 -17.03 -40.47 -19.52
C ARG A 175 -17.72 -41.18 -18.37
N ASN A 176 -17.63 -40.63 -17.17
CA ASN A 176 -18.20 -41.20 -15.94
C ASN A 176 -19.73 -41.34 -16.05
N ARG A 177 -20.40 -40.38 -16.70
CA ARG A 177 -21.85 -40.39 -16.93
C ARG A 177 -22.29 -41.13 -18.19
N GLY A 178 -21.36 -41.61 -19.02
CA GLY A 178 -21.66 -42.29 -20.28
C GLY A 178 -22.33 -41.38 -21.35
N LEU A 179 -22.16 -40.07 -21.26
CA LEU A 179 -22.83 -39.07 -22.12
C LEU A 179 -22.01 -38.77 -23.40
N TRP A 180 -21.65 -39.82 -24.14
CA TRP A 180 -20.75 -39.75 -25.30
C TRP A 180 -21.30 -38.96 -26.49
N HIS A 181 -22.62 -38.76 -26.54
CA HIS A 181 -23.33 -38.07 -27.62
C HIS A 181 -23.63 -36.60 -27.30
N ASP A 182 -23.45 -36.20 -26.04
CA ASP A 182 -23.65 -34.82 -25.61
C ASP A 182 -22.39 -34.00 -25.86
N ASP A 183 -22.55 -32.69 -26.02
CA ASP A 183 -21.41 -31.79 -26.10
C ASP A 183 -20.64 -31.78 -24.77
N VAL A 184 -19.32 -31.90 -24.83
CA VAL A 184 -18.42 -31.81 -23.66
C VAL A 184 -18.66 -30.50 -22.91
N ASP A 185 -18.95 -29.42 -23.63
CA ASP A 185 -19.15 -28.12 -23.01
C ASP A 185 -20.44 -28.00 -22.19
N SER A 186 -21.41 -28.90 -22.41
CA SER A 186 -22.66 -29.00 -21.65
C SER A 186 -22.52 -29.69 -20.28
N MET A 187 -21.37 -30.34 -20.02
CA MET A 187 -21.14 -30.98 -18.73
C MET A 187 -21.18 -29.95 -17.59
N PRO A 188 -21.77 -30.28 -16.42
CA PRO A 188 -21.96 -29.34 -15.31
C PRO A 188 -20.66 -29.09 -14.53
N VAL A 189 -19.63 -28.64 -15.23
CA VAL A 189 -18.31 -28.33 -14.71
C VAL A 189 -18.04 -26.85 -15.00
N HIS A 190 -17.89 -26.06 -13.93
CA HIS A 190 -17.76 -24.62 -14.01
C HIS A 190 -16.41 -24.17 -13.46
N GLY A 191 -15.68 -23.38 -14.25
CA GLY A 191 -14.51 -22.66 -13.78
C GLY A 191 -14.95 -21.49 -12.90
N THR A 192 -14.42 -21.38 -11.69
CA THR A 192 -14.81 -20.34 -10.72
C THR A 192 -13.61 -19.65 -10.09
N ILE A 193 -13.78 -18.37 -9.75
CA ILE A 193 -12.78 -17.59 -9.02
C ILE A 193 -13.49 -16.96 -7.81
N ALA A 194 -13.63 -17.71 -6.72
CA ALA A 194 -14.32 -17.24 -5.51
C ALA A 194 -13.67 -16.01 -4.84
N SER A 195 -12.40 -15.73 -5.13
CA SER A 195 -11.70 -14.54 -4.65
C SER A 195 -12.06 -13.27 -5.44
N GLN A 196 -12.62 -13.41 -6.64
CA GLN A 196 -12.97 -12.31 -7.51
C GLN A 196 -14.43 -11.90 -7.25
N PHE A 197 -14.62 -10.63 -6.89
CA PHE A 197 -15.96 -10.10 -6.64
C PHE A 197 -16.83 -10.15 -7.90
N ASN A 198 -18.05 -10.67 -7.75
CA ASN A 198 -19.02 -10.83 -8.84
C ASN A 198 -18.47 -11.61 -10.06
N ASP A 199 -17.68 -12.64 -9.79
CA ASP A 199 -17.12 -13.55 -10.79
C ASP A 199 -18.21 -14.23 -11.66
N PRO A 200 -18.17 -14.08 -13.00
CA PRO A 200 -19.14 -14.68 -13.92
C PRO A 200 -19.26 -16.21 -13.82
N GLY A 201 -18.13 -16.92 -13.64
CA GLY A 201 -18.14 -18.37 -13.48
C GLY A 201 -18.80 -18.82 -12.19
N THR A 202 -18.58 -18.10 -11.09
CA THR A 202 -19.28 -18.33 -9.82
C THR A 202 -20.79 -18.06 -9.94
N ASN A 203 -21.18 -17.07 -10.75
CA ASN A 203 -22.60 -16.85 -11.07
C ASN A 203 -23.18 -18.01 -11.89
N ALA A 204 -22.46 -18.52 -12.89
CA ALA A 204 -22.87 -19.69 -13.67
C ALA A 204 -23.00 -20.94 -12.78
N LEU A 205 -22.06 -21.15 -11.84
CA LEU A 205 -22.12 -22.23 -10.85
C LEU A 205 -23.37 -22.10 -9.95
N TYR A 206 -23.65 -20.90 -9.44
CA TYR A 206 -24.85 -20.64 -8.62
C TYR A 206 -26.12 -21.01 -9.38
N LEU A 207 -26.26 -20.56 -10.63
CA LEU A 207 -27.41 -20.89 -11.47
C LEU A 207 -27.53 -22.39 -11.72
N ALA A 208 -26.42 -23.07 -12.04
CA ALA A 208 -26.42 -24.50 -12.29
C ALA A 208 -26.89 -25.30 -11.07
N VAL A 209 -26.41 -24.94 -9.88
CA VAL A 209 -26.81 -25.56 -8.62
C VAL A 209 -28.29 -25.26 -8.31
N MET A 210 -28.71 -24.00 -8.40
CA MET A 210 -30.11 -23.63 -8.11
C MET A 210 -31.10 -24.24 -9.10
N HIS A 211 -30.72 -24.40 -10.37
CA HIS A 211 -31.52 -25.15 -11.34
C HIS A 211 -31.71 -26.60 -10.91
N ARG A 212 -30.66 -27.29 -10.44
CA ARG A 212 -30.76 -28.66 -9.91
C ARG A 212 -31.63 -28.74 -8.67
N VAL A 213 -31.45 -27.81 -7.73
CA VAL A 213 -32.28 -27.71 -6.52
C VAL A 213 -33.75 -27.49 -6.89
N SER A 214 -34.06 -26.62 -7.85
CA SER A 214 -35.44 -26.33 -8.27
C SER A 214 -36.15 -27.50 -8.96
N GLN A 215 -35.40 -28.49 -9.44
CA GLN A 215 -35.92 -29.71 -10.06
C GLN A 215 -36.27 -30.79 -9.04
N LEU A 216 -35.84 -30.65 -7.78
CA LEU A 216 -36.24 -31.55 -6.70
C LEU A 216 -37.74 -31.41 -6.42
N GLU A 217 -38.37 -32.53 -6.05
CA GLU A 217 -39.78 -32.55 -5.68
C GLU A 217 -40.04 -31.59 -4.50
N GLY A 218 -41.09 -30.77 -4.59
CA GLY A 218 -41.42 -29.77 -3.56
C GLY A 218 -40.59 -28.47 -3.56
N CYS A 219 -39.50 -28.38 -4.35
CA CYS A 219 -38.55 -27.26 -4.28
C CYS A 219 -38.77 -26.14 -5.32
N THR A 220 -39.93 -26.10 -5.99
CA THR A 220 -40.19 -25.19 -7.14
C THR A 220 -40.21 -23.70 -6.80
N SER A 221 -40.20 -23.34 -5.51
CA SER A 221 -40.12 -21.94 -5.06
C SER A 221 -38.70 -21.36 -5.06
N LEU A 222 -37.66 -22.21 -5.16
CA LEU A 222 -36.24 -21.82 -5.21
C LEU A 222 -35.76 -21.67 -6.65
N LYS A 223 -36.41 -20.81 -7.43
CA LYS A 223 -36.03 -20.59 -8.83
C LYS A 223 -34.99 -19.49 -8.93
N PRO A 224 -33.86 -19.73 -9.62
CA PRO A 224 -32.90 -18.67 -9.86
C PRO A 224 -33.45 -17.66 -10.87
N SER A 225 -33.10 -16.39 -10.71
CA SER A 225 -33.44 -15.38 -11.71
C SER A 225 -32.42 -15.34 -12.86
N SER A 226 -32.82 -14.82 -14.02
CA SER A 226 -32.04 -14.89 -15.27
C SER A 226 -31.12 -13.69 -15.52
N HIS A 227 -30.87 -12.82 -14.54
CA HIS A 227 -30.18 -11.54 -14.75
C HIS A 227 -28.66 -11.58 -14.55
N TRP A 228 -28.10 -12.75 -14.23
CA TRP A 228 -26.69 -12.90 -13.93
C TRP A 228 -25.84 -12.99 -15.21
N ASN A 229 -24.68 -12.33 -15.23
CA ASN A 229 -23.67 -12.58 -16.26
C ASN A 229 -23.00 -13.94 -15.98
N THR A 230 -23.00 -14.83 -16.98
CA THR A 230 -22.46 -16.19 -16.94
C THR A 230 -21.34 -16.42 -17.97
N ASP A 231 -20.70 -15.36 -18.45
CA ASP A 231 -19.51 -15.47 -19.30
C ASP A 231 -18.42 -16.34 -18.62
N LEU A 232 -17.46 -16.83 -19.40
CA LEU A 232 -16.30 -17.53 -18.85
C LEU A 232 -15.51 -16.60 -17.91
N SER A 233 -15.17 -17.11 -16.73
CA SER A 233 -14.29 -16.40 -15.80
C SER A 233 -12.94 -16.12 -16.45
N GLU A 234 -12.65 -14.85 -16.67
CA GLU A 234 -11.32 -14.36 -17.00
C GLU A 234 -10.73 -13.67 -15.77
N LYS A 235 -9.49 -14.04 -15.40
CA LYS A 235 -8.79 -13.37 -14.32
C LYS A 235 -8.51 -11.93 -14.74
N ILE A 236 -8.95 -10.97 -13.92
CA ILE A 236 -8.46 -9.60 -14.02
C ILE A 236 -7.04 -9.58 -13.44
N HIS A 237 -6.05 -9.73 -14.32
CA HIS A 237 -4.64 -9.67 -13.93
C HIS A 237 -4.27 -8.23 -13.55
N ILE A 238 -4.11 -7.96 -12.26
CA ILE A 238 -3.48 -6.71 -11.78
C ILE A 238 -2.08 -6.59 -12.40
N ILE A 239 -1.27 -7.63 -12.21
CA ILE A 239 0.03 -7.77 -12.85
C ILE A 239 -0.05 -8.84 -13.94
N PRO A 240 0.26 -8.50 -15.21
CA PRO A 240 0.28 -9.47 -16.30
C PRO A 240 1.25 -10.63 -16.01
N PRO A 241 0.93 -11.89 -16.36
CA PRO A 241 1.79 -13.03 -16.07
C PRO A 241 3.23 -12.90 -16.60
N LYS A 242 3.40 -12.24 -17.76
CA LYS A 242 4.71 -11.98 -18.37
C LYS A 242 5.61 -11.04 -17.54
N ARG A 243 5.05 -10.29 -16.59
CA ARG A 243 5.77 -9.33 -15.74
C ARG A 243 6.04 -9.84 -14.34
N ILE A 244 5.58 -11.03 -13.94
CA ILE A 244 5.68 -11.55 -12.55
C ILE A 244 7.11 -11.49 -11.95
N ARG A 245 8.17 -11.52 -12.78
CA ARG A 245 9.57 -11.48 -12.36
C ARG A 245 10.18 -10.07 -12.24
N TYR A 246 9.35 -9.02 -12.23
CA TYR A 246 9.82 -7.62 -12.20
C TYR A 246 10.83 -7.31 -11.07
N LEU A 247 10.69 -7.90 -9.89
CA LEU A 247 11.64 -7.67 -8.78
C LEU A 247 13.02 -8.30 -9.07
N SER A 248 13.08 -9.55 -9.55
CA SER A 248 14.35 -10.14 -9.99
C SER A 248 14.96 -9.40 -11.19
N GLU A 249 14.15 -8.87 -12.13
CA GLU A 249 14.68 -8.03 -13.21
C GLU A 249 15.41 -6.80 -12.65
N ILE A 250 14.88 -6.19 -11.58
CA ILE A 250 15.51 -5.08 -10.86
C ILE A 250 16.80 -5.53 -10.16
N THR A 251 16.79 -6.68 -9.49
CA THR A 251 18.00 -7.28 -8.89
C THR A 251 19.09 -7.49 -9.94
N GLU A 252 18.77 -8.14 -11.06
CA GLU A 252 19.67 -8.39 -12.18
C GLU A 252 20.20 -7.09 -12.79
N ASN A 253 19.38 -6.04 -12.86
CA ASN A 253 19.83 -4.71 -13.31
C ASN A 253 20.79 -4.05 -12.33
N ASN A 254 20.53 -4.12 -11.03
CA ASN A 254 21.40 -3.53 -10.03
C ASN A 254 22.78 -4.21 -10.01
N SER A 255 22.81 -5.54 -10.10
CA SER A 255 24.06 -6.31 -10.22
C SER A 255 24.85 -5.92 -11.47
N ARG A 256 24.19 -5.84 -12.64
CA ARG A 256 24.83 -5.37 -13.89
C ARG A 256 25.33 -3.93 -13.78
N TYR A 257 24.60 -3.07 -13.06
CA TYR A 257 25.03 -1.69 -12.82
C TYR A 257 26.33 -1.66 -12.00
N GLU A 258 26.42 -2.42 -10.92
CA GLU A 258 27.65 -2.49 -10.10
C GLU A 258 28.83 -3.15 -10.85
N GLU A 259 28.58 -4.16 -11.66
CA GLU A 259 29.60 -4.74 -12.55
C GLU A 259 30.14 -3.68 -13.54
N ARG A 260 29.24 -2.91 -14.16
CA ARG A 260 29.60 -1.79 -15.04
C ARG A 260 30.40 -0.72 -14.28
N VAL A 261 29.96 -0.31 -13.08
CA VAL A 261 30.69 0.65 -12.25
C VAL A 261 32.10 0.15 -11.98
N ASN A 262 32.27 -1.09 -11.52
CA ASN A 262 33.59 -1.64 -11.20
C ASN A 262 34.50 -1.72 -12.44
N HIS A 263 33.94 -2.09 -13.59
CA HIS A 263 34.67 -2.11 -14.86
C HIS A 263 35.12 -0.70 -15.29
N GLN A 264 34.19 0.25 -15.33
CA GLN A 264 34.45 1.63 -15.75
C GLN A 264 35.42 2.34 -14.79
N VAL A 265 35.32 2.09 -13.48
CA VAL A 265 36.26 2.59 -12.46
C VAL A 265 37.67 2.09 -12.69
N ALA A 266 37.84 0.78 -12.99
CA ALA A 266 39.14 0.21 -13.27
C ALA A 266 39.78 0.78 -14.56
N LEU A 267 38.96 1.05 -15.58
CA LEU A 267 39.39 1.72 -16.80
C LEU A 267 39.80 3.17 -16.53
N ALA A 268 38.97 3.92 -15.80
CA ALA A 268 39.21 5.32 -15.46
C ALA A 268 40.51 5.51 -14.65
N SER A 269 40.76 4.67 -13.63
CA SER A 269 42.01 4.72 -12.86
C SER A 269 43.23 4.48 -13.76
N LYS A 270 43.19 3.45 -14.62
CA LYS A 270 44.27 3.20 -15.60
C LYS A 270 44.45 4.37 -16.56
N LEU A 271 43.35 4.94 -17.06
CA LEU A 271 43.38 6.06 -17.99
C LEU A 271 44.01 7.31 -17.34
N GLY A 272 43.67 7.60 -16.09
CA GLY A 272 44.29 8.69 -15.32
C GLY A 272 45.79 8.47 -15.12
N GLN A 273 46.20 7.25 -14.78
CA GLN A 273 47.61 6.89 -14.61
C GLN A 273 48.41 7.02 -15.91
N TRP A 274 47.87 6.53 -17.05
CA TRP A 274 48.52 6.67 -18.35
C TRP A 274 48.58 8.13 -18.82
N THR A 275 47.54 8.92 -18.53
CA THR A 275 47.52 10.36 -18.82
C THR A 275 48.61 11.10 -18.02
N ALA A 276 48.76 10.79 -16.73
CA ALA A 276 49.80 11.36 -15.88
C ALA A 276 51.21 10.93 -16.32
N LEU A 277 51.41 9.65 -16.64
CA LEU A 277 52.68 9.18 -17.20
C LEU A 277 53.00 9.91 -18.52
N ARG A 278 51.99 10.06 -19.40
CA ARG A 278 52.15 10.72 -20.69
C ARG A 278 52.59 12.17 -20.58
N SER A 279 52.18 12.89 -19.52
CA SER A 279 52.64 14.26 -19.27
C SER A 279 54.08 14.35 -18.77
N ASP A 280 54.59 13.29 -18.13
CA ASP A 280 55.95 13.25 -17.58
C ASP A 280 57.00 12.73 -18.59
N LEU A 281 56.56 12.09 -19.67
CA LEU A 281 57.43 11.56 -20.72
C LEU A 281 57.92 12.65 -21.69
N SER A 282 59.22 12.67 -21.96
CA SER A 282 59.85 13.53 -22.96
C SER A 282 60.28 12.82 -24.25
N GLU A 283 60.37 11.49 -24.24
CA GLU A 283 60.81 10.68 -25.39
C GLU A 283 59.63 10.32 -26.31
N THR A 284 59.74 10.66 -27.60
CA THR A 284 58.65 10.51 -28.59
C THR A 284 58.10 9.09 -28.69
N ALA A 285 58.97 8.06 -28.67
CA ALA A 285 58.53 6.67 -28.80
C ALA A 285 57.65 6.22 -27.62
N MET A 286 58.02 6.61 -26.39
CA MET A 286 57.24 6.31 -25.19
C MET A 286 55.95 7.13 -25.15
N MET A 287 55.98 8.37 -25.66
CA MET A 287 54.81 9.23 -25.80
C MET A 287 53.77 8.64 -26.76
N ASP A 288 54.22 8.08 -27.89
CA ASP A 288 53.35 7.45 -28.88
C ASP A 288 52.72 6.16 -28.34
N GLU A 289 53.48 5.33 -27.62
CA GLU A 289 52.97 4.14 -26.94
C GLU A 289 51.92 4.50 -25.88
N ALA A 290 52.21 5.48 -25.03
CA ALA A 290 51.27 5.96 -24.02
C ALA A 290 50.00 6.55 -24.66
N ASN A 291 50.12 7.32 -25.75
CA ASN A 291 48.97 7.84 -26.51
C ASN A 291 48.13 6.69 -27.09
N ALA A 292 48.74 5.67 -27.69
CA ALA A 292 48.03 4.51 -28.20
C ALA A 292 47.27 3.77 -27.09
N ARG A 293 47.86 3.67 -25.89
CA ARG A 293 47.22 3.03 -24.74
C ARG A 293 46.05 3.84 -24.19
N ILE A 294 46.20 5.17 -24.12
CA ILE A 294 45.13 6.11 -23.74
C ILE A 294 43.94 5.99 -24.70
N GLU A 295 44.18 6.03 -26.01
CA GLU A 295 43.11 5.93 -27.02
C GLU A 295 42.43 4.56 -27.02
N ALA A 296 43.14 3.48 -26.68
CA ALA A 296 42.52 2.18 -26.47
C ALA A 296 41.58 2.18 -25.25
N LEU A 297 42.06 2.71 -24.11
CA LEU A 297 41.26 2.77 -22.88
C LEU A 297 40.03 3.68 -23.03
N LYS A 298 40.14 4.80 -23.76
CA LYS A 298 39.00 5.69 -24.03
C LYS A 298 37.88 5.01 -24.82
N LYS A 299 38.21 4.09 -25.74
CA LYS A 299 37.21 3.34 -26.52
C LYS A 299 36.39 2.36 -25.68
N ASP A 300 36.98 1.89 -24.58
CA ASP A 300 36.32 0.95 -23.65
C ASP A 300 35.56 1.69 -22.54
N LEU A 301 35.80 2.99 -22.35
CA LEU A 301 35.07 3.85 -21.43
C LEU A 301 33.76 4.32 -22.07
N ASP A 302 32.67 4.38 -21.30
CA ASP A 302 31.40 4.89 -21.83
C ASP A 302 31.50 6.38 -22.21
N ASP A 303 30.91 6.76 -23.35
CA ASP A 303 31.11 8.05 -24.03
C ASP A 303 30.97 9.30 -23.13
N HIS A 304 30.10 9.27 -22.11
CA HIS A 304 29.83 10.41 -21.23
C HIS A 304 30.69 10.44 -19.96
N LEU A 305 31.33 9.33 -19.58
CA LEU A 305 32.02 9.23 -18.29
C LEU A 305 33.35 9.98 -18.29
N LEU A 306 34.00 10.11 -19.45
CA LEU A 306 35.20 10.93 -19.56
C LEU A 306 34.88 12.42 -19.33
N ASP A 307 33.76 12.87 -19.89
CA ASP A 307 33.27 14.24 -19.69
C ASP A 307 32.92 14.49 -18.21
N ASP A 308 32.28 13.53 -17.55
CA ASP A 308 31.98 13.60 -16.12
C ASP A 308 33.27 13.68 -15.26
N ILE A 309 34.31 12.92 -15.60
CA ILE A 309 35.62 12.97 -14.92
C ILE A 309 36.29 14.34 -15.15
N HIS A 310 36.28 14.86 -16.37
CA HIS A 310 36.85 16.17 -16.68
C HIS A 310 36.05 17.32 -16.05
N ALA A 311 34.73 17.18 -15.92
CA ALA A 311 33.86 18.14 -15.26
C ALA A 311 34.00 18.15 -13.73
N TRP A 312 34.75 17.20 -13.14
CA TRP A 312 34.96 17.09 -11.70
C TRP A 312 35.43 18.41 -11.07
N ASP A 313 36.50 19.00 -11.60
CA ASP A 313 37.07 20.22 -11.02
C ASP A 313 36.11 21.42 -11.18
N THR A 314 35.34 21.46 -12.27
CA THR A 314 34.26 22.45 -12.46
C THR A 314 33.19 22.31 -11.39
N MET A 315 32.70 21.08 -11.14
CA MET A 315 31.72 20.79 -10.09
C MET A 315 32.26 21.16 -8.70
N ILE A 316 33.52 20.81 -8.37
CA ILE A 316 34.14 21.20 -7.11
C ILE A 316 34.12 22.73 -6.96
N ASN A 317 34.48 23.47 -8.01
CA ASN A 317 34.49 24.93 -7.99
C ASN A 317 33.07 25.53 -7.83
N GLU A 318 32.07 24.96 -8.50
CA GLU A 318 30.66 25.42 -8.37
C GLU A 318 30.13 25.29 -6.95
N TYR A 319 30.38 24.15 -6.28
CA TYR A 319 29.93 23.93 -4.90
C TYR A 319 30.81 24.64 -3.85
N SER A 320 32.05 24.99 -4.21
CA SER A 320 32.97 25.75 -3.34
C SER A 320 32.82 27.27 -3.47
N ALA A 321 32.20 27.76 -4.56
CA ALA A 321 31.89 29.18 -4.75
C ALA A 321 30.96 29.69 -3.63
N SER A 322 30.94 30.99 -3.34
CA SER A 322 30.11 31.56 -2.27
C SER A 322 28.60 31.37 -2.48
N GLU A 323 28.18 31.31 -3.74
CA GLU A 323 26.79 31.12 -4.15
C GLU A 323 26.70 30.09 -5.27
N TYR A 324 25.66 29.25 -5.20
CA TYR A 324 25.31 28.28 -6.23
C TYR A 324 24.00 28.71 -6.90
N ASN A 325 24.03 28.81 -8.22
CA ASN A 325 22.89 29.24 -9.04
C ASN A 325 22.33 28.06 -9.82
N PHE A 326 21.03 27.82 -9.73
CA PHE A 326 20.36 26.81 -10.53
C PHE A 326 18.96 27.24 -10.95
N GLN A 327 18.48 26.67 -12.06
CA GLN A 327 17.18 26.96 -12.62
C GLN A 327 16.11 26.03 -12.01
N VAL A 328 15.01 26.61 -11.54
CA VAL A 328 13.80 25.89 -11.16
C VAL A 328 12.65 26.45 -11.98
N ARG A 329 12.23 25.69 -12.99
CA ARG A 329 11.28 26.17 -14.01
C ARG A 329 11.84 27.45 -14.66
N ASP A 330 11.12 28.56 -14.57
CA ASP A 330 11.51 29.84 -15.18
C ASP A 330 12.21 30.80 -14.18
N LYS A 331 12.67 30.30 -13.02
CA LYS A 331 13.29 31.11 -11.97
C LYS A 331 14.71 30.63 -11.67
N THR A 332 15.67 31.57 -11.69
CA THR A 332 17.01 31.35 -11.14
C THR A 332 16.96 31.46 -9.62
N ILE A 333 17.41 30.43 -8.93
CA ILE A 333 17.57 30.44 -7.47
C ILE A 333 19.06 30.52 -7.17
N SER A 334 19.46 31.54 -6.40
CA SER A 334 20.80 31.64 -5.81
C SER A 334 20.76 31.16 -4.36
N ILE A 335 21.66 30.26 -3.99
CA ILE A 335 21.80 29.72 -2.64
C ILE A 335 23.24 29.90 -2.16
N LYS A 336 23.41 30.46 -0.95
CA LYS A 336 24.71 30.43 -0.27
C LYS A 336 25.13 29.00 0.01
N THR A 337 26.33 28.64 -0.42
CA THR A 337 26.92 27.30 -0.27
C THR A 337 27.55 27.07 1.10
N HIS A 338 27.82 28.13 1.86
CA HIS A 338 28.46 28.09 3.18
C HIS A 338 27.59 28.72 4.26
N THR A 339 27.81 28.30 5.49
CA THR A 339 27.26 28.89 6.71
C THR A 339 28.40 29.25 7.66
N THR A 340 28.48 30.52 8.07
CA THR A 340 29.48 30.97 9.04
C THR A 340 29.11 30.51 10.46
N SER A 341 30.02 29.80 11.12
CA SER A 341 29.88 29.40 12.52
C SER A 341 30.24 30.52 13.50
N LEU A 342 29.93 30.35 14.79
CA LEU A 342 30.33 31.30 15.85
C LEU A 342 31.85 31.48 15.95
N SER A 343 32.63 30.46 15.60
CA SER A 343 34.10 30.51 15.53
C SER A 343 34.62 31.04 14.18
N HIS A 344 33.76 31.72 13.41
CA HIS A 344 34.06 32.32 12.10
C HIS A 344 34.59 31.34 11.04
N GLN A 345 34.26 30.06 11.18
CA GLN A 345 34.56 29.05 10.15
C GLN A 345 33.42 29.01 9.13
N GLU A 346 33.77 29.01 7.84
CA GLU A 346 32.83 28.81 6.73
C GLU A 346 32.55 27.31 6.57
N ILE A 347 31.41 26.86 7.09
CA ILE A 347 31.01 25.45 7.02
C ILE A 347 30.29 25.21 5.68
N PRO A 348 30.80 24.33 4.81
CA PRO A 348 30.16 24.04 3.54
C PRO A 348 28.86 23.26 3.77
N LYS A 349 27.80 23.63 3.06
CA LYS A 349 26.56 22.87 3.01
C LYS A 349 26.75 21.51 2.35
N ILE A 350 27.55 21.45 1.29
CA ILE A 350 27.92 20.20 0.63
C ILE A 350 29.44 20.02 0.75
N ALA A 351 29.87 19.02 1.49
CA ALA A 351 31.28 18.64 1.61
C ALA A 351 31.63 17.67 0.48
N LEU A 352 32.71 17.95 -0.25
CA LEU A 352 33.12 17.17 -1.42
C LEU A 352 34.39 16.36 -1.11
N PRO A 353 34.56 15.17 -1.71
CA PRO A 353 35.75 14.36 -1.50
C PRO A 353 36.96 14.97 -2.22
N LYS A 354 38.16 14.65 -1.73
CA LYS A 354 39.44 15.17 -2.24
C LYS A 354 40.18 14.14 -3.11
N PHE A 355 39.44 13.37 -3.92
CA PHE A 355 40.01 12.28 -4.72
C PHE A 355 40.85 12.80 -5.90
N THR A 356 42.03 12.20 -6.06
CA THR A 356 42.94 12.48 -7.18
C THR A 356 42.89 11.39 -8.25
N ASP A 357 42.65 10.14 -7.86
CA ASP A 357 42.49 9.03 -8.80
C ASP A 357 41.17 9.17 -9.59
N TRP A 358 41.25 8.98 -10.91
CA TRP A 358 40.08 9.10 -11.79
C TRP A 358 39.05 7.98 -11.55
N GLY A 359 39.49 6.81 -11.14
CA GLY A 359 38.61 5.71 -10.74
C GLY A 359 37.83 6.04 -9.47
N ASP A 360 38.47 6.59 -8.44
CA ASP A 360 37.79 7.01 -7.21
C ASP A 360 36.75 8.11 -7.46
N ARG A 361 37.10 9.11 -8.30
CA ARG A 361 36.16 10.15 -8.75
C ARG A 361 34.93 9.52 -9.41
N LEU A 362 35.15 8.62 -10.36
CA LEU A 362 34.08 7.96 -11.11
C LEU A 362 33.22 7.06 -10.23
N ARG A 363 33.84 6.29 -9.31
CA ARG A 363 33.13 5.45 -8.34
C ARG A 363 32.15 6.29 -7.54
N TRP A 364 32.60 7.43 -7.03
CA TRP A 364 31.76 8.33 -6.24
C TRP A 364 30.63 8.95 -7.06
N LEU A 365 30.92 9.44 -8.28
CA LEU A 365 29.91 10.02 -9.19
C LEU A 365 28.80 9.02 -9.56
N MET A 366 29.15 7.76 -9.79
CA MET A 366 28.19 6.74 -10.21
C MET A 366 27.41 6.15 -9.03
N ARG A 367 28.00 6.05 -7.83
CA ARG A 367 27.36 5.36 -6.69
C ARG A 367 26.64 6.28 -5.73
N GLU A 368 27.15 7.49 -5.48
CA GLU A 368 26.62 8.35 -4.41
C GLU A 368 26.32 9.79 -4.84
N ASN A 369 27.16 10.37 -5.69
CA ASN A 369 27.11 11.72 -6.27
C ASN A 369 26.75 12.86 -5.27
N VAL A 370 26.73 14.11 -5.74
CA VAL A 370 26.14 15.21 -4.98
C VAL A 370 24.61 15.05 -4.89
N PRO A 371 23.95 15.59 -3.85
CA PRO A 371 22.49 15.69 -3.83
C PRO A 371 21.95 16.34 -5.11
N GLY A 372 20.82 15.84 -5.62
CA GLY A 372 20.19 16.35 -6.85
C GLY A 372 20.75 15.79 -8.15
N LYS A 373 21.76 14.90 -8.12
CA LYS A 373 22.29 14.18 -9.29
C LYS A 373 22.10 12.68 -9.13
N PHE A 374 21.90 11.98 -10.25
CA PHE A 374 21.77 10.52 -10.26
C PHE A 374 23.01 9.86 -9.61
N PRO A 375 22.87 8.79 -8.80
CA PRO A 375 21.64 8.05 -8.44
C PRO A 375 20.86 8.63 -7.24
N TYR A 376 21.03 9.93 -6.95
CA TYR A 376 20.32 10.68 -5.92
C TYR A 376 20.49 10.14 -4.51
N THR A 377 21.52 9.34 -4.25
CA THR A 377 21.76 8.65 -2.97
C THR A 377 21.81 9.63 -1.81
N ALA A 378 22.48 10.77 -1.96
CA ALA A 378 22.58 11.80 -0.92
C ALA A 378 21.38 12.78 -0.87
N GLY A 379 20.38 12.60 -1.74
CA GLY A 379 19.20 13.46 -1.81
C GLY A 379 18.79 13.80 -3.25
N ILE A 380 17.53 14.19 -3.42
CA ILE A 380 16.94 14.49 -4.75
C ILE A 380 17.02 15.96 -5.15
N TYR A 381 17.47 16.84 -4.25
CA TYR A 381 17.63 18.27 -4.51
C TYR A 381 19.07 18.68 -4.23
N PRO A 382 19.66 19.63 -4.99
CA PRO A 382 21.02 20.10 -4.75
C PRO A 382 21.25 20.65 -3.34
N PHE A 383 20.24 21.34 -2.80
CA PHE A 383 20.22 21.87 -1.45
C PHE A 383 18.82 21.68 -0.83
N LYS A 384 18.76 21.62 0.50
CA LYS A 384 17.53 21.68 1.29
C LYS A 384 16.80 23.01 1.06
N ARG A 385 15.47 22.99 1.18
CA ARG A 385 14.64 24.19 1.00
C ARG A 385 14.90 25.20 2.11
N GLN A 386 15.01 26.48 1.75
CA GLN A 386 15.02 27.58 2.72
C GLN A 386 13.58 27.98 3.06
N GLY A 387 13.27 28.12 4.34
CA GLY A 387 11.96 28.59 4.82
C GLY A 387 10.82 27.57 4.82
N GLU A 388 11.07 26.32 4.39
CA GLU A 388 10.12 25.21 4.48
C GLU A 388 10.82 24.01 5.14
N ASP A 389 10.80 23.97 6.47
CA ASP A 389 11.34 22.85 7.24
C ASP A 389 10.57 21.55 6.89
N PRO A 390 11.22 20.37 6.97
CA PRO A 390 10.57 19.09 6.68
C PRO A 390 9.49 18.72 7.70
N THR A 391 9.37 19.49 8.79
CA THR A 391 8.43 19.26 9.88
C THR A 391 7.00 19.12 9.39
N ARG A 392 6.41 17.98 9.74
CA ARG A 392 5.00 17.67 9.48
C ARG A 392 4.47 16.90 10.68
N MET A 393 3.62 17.55 11.49
CA MET A 393 3.08 16.95 12.71
C MET A 393 1.73 16.28 12.44
N PHE A 394 1.62 15.07 12.95
CA PHE A 394 0.39 14.28 12.97
C PHE A 394 -0.58 14.86 14.00
N ALA A 395 -1.81 15.13 13.59
CA ALA A 395 -2.86 15.60 14.49
C ALA A 395 -4.24 15.07 14.05
N GLY A 396 -5.06 14.74 15.04
CA GLY A 396 -6.43 14.28 14.86
C GLY A 396 -6.98 13.83 16.20
N GLU A 397 -7.99 14.53 16.70
CA GLU A 397 -8.67 14.18 17.95
C GLU A 397 -10.06 14.82 17.98
N GLY A 398 -11.07 14.04 18.33
CA GLY A 398 -12.45 14.49 18.47
C GLY A 398 -13.10 14.85 17.13
N GLY A 399 -13.88 15.94 17.12
CA GLY A 399 -14.53 16.44 15.91
C GLY A 399 -13.64 17.32 15.04
N PRO A 400 -14.11 17.66 13.82
CA PRO A 400 -13.37 18.49 12.87
C PRO A 400 -12.84 19.81 13.45
N GLU A 401 -13.65 20.53 14.23
CA GLU A 401 -13.30 21.84 14.79
C GLU A 401 -12.19 21.75 15.86
N ARG A 402 -12.20 20.69 16.68
CA ARG A 402 -11.13 20.46 17.67
C ARG A 402 -9.80 20.18 16.98
N THR A 403 -9.83 19.37 15.92
CA THR A 403 -8.62 19.09 15.13
C THR A 403 -8.18 20.31 14.33
N ASN A 404 -9.10 21.07 13.75
CA ASN A 404 -8.82 22.34 13.07
C ASN A 404 -8.12 23.34 14.00
N ARG A 405 -8.59 23.50 15.24
CA ARG A 405 -7.92 24.32 16.27
C ARG A 405 -6.49 23.85 16.52
N ARG A 406 -6.25 22.54 16.60
CA ARG A 406 -4.91 21.99 16.78
C ARG A 406 -4.01 22.27 15.57
N PHE A 407 -4.54 22.20 14.34
CA PHE A 407 -3.78 22.58 13.15
C PHE A 407 -3.38 24.05 13.15
N HIS A 408 -4.28 24.96 13.53
CA HIS A 408 -3.97 26.39 13.66
C HIS A 408 -2.91 26.64 14.73
N TYR A 409 -3.02 25.98 15.88
CA TYR A 409 -2.01 26.04 16.94
C TYR A 409 -0.62 25.56 16.48
N LEU A 410 -0.54 24.36 15.88
CA LEU A 410 0.74 23.77 15.46
C LEU A 410 1.42 24.53 14.33
N SER A 411 0.65 25.27 13.54
CA SER A 411 1.17 25.97 12.37
C SER A 411 1.25 27.49 12.54
N ALA A 412 0.87 28.05 13.68
CA ALA A 412 0.73 29.50 13.89
C ALA A 412 1.96 30.30 13.43
N ASP A 413 3.16 29.89 13.87
CA ASP A 413 4.43 30.59 13.59
C ASP A 413 5.19 30.05 12.37
N MET A 414 4.57 29.14 11.61
CA MET A 414 5.18 28.52 10.44
C MET A 414 4.76 29.25 9.16
N ALA A 415 5.74 29.66 8.35
CA ALA A 415 5.49 30.28 7.04
C ALA A 415 4.82 29.30 6.06
N ALA A 416 5.19 28.02 6.11
CA ALA A 416 4.55 26.96 5.33
C ALA A 416 3.62 26.11 6.21
N LYS A 417 2.38 25.89 5.76
CA LYS A 417 1.37 25.13 6.49
C LYS A 417 1.38 23.67 6.03
N ARG A 418 2.08 22.79 6.74
CA ARG A 418 2.22 21.36 6.42
C ARG A 418 1.43 20.48 7.39
N LEU A 419 0.16 20.24 7.06
CA LEU A 419 -0.78 19.52 7.94
C LEU A 419 -0.69 18.01 7.74
N SER A 420 -0.90 17.22 8.79
CA SER A 420 -1.01 15.76 8.69
C SER A 420 -2.17 15.24 9.53
N THR A 421 -3.15 14.63 8.88
CA THR A 421 -4.44 14.27 9.46
C THR A 421 -4.46 12.79 9.87
N ALA A 422 -4.80 12.56 11.13
CA ALA A 422 -5.11 11.24 11.70
C ALA A 422 -6.63 11.09 11.82
N PHE A 423 -7.22 10.03 11.24
CA PHE A 423 -8.66 9.76 11.32
C PHE A 423 -8.98 8.76 12.42
N ASP A 424 -10.16 8.87 13.02
CA ASP A 424 -10.61 7.92 14.03
C ASP A 424 -10.88 6.53 13.42
N SER A 425 -11.00 5.51 14.28
CA SER A 425 -11.24 4.15 13.78
C SER A 425 -12.58 3.98 13.05
N VAL A 426 -13.56 4.87 13.25
CA VAL A 426 -14.87 4.80 12.59
C VAL A 426 -14.72 5.22 11.11
N THR A 427 -14.07 6.37 10.88
CA THR A 427 -13.71 6.86 9.55
C THR A 427 -12.71 5.95 8.85
N LEU A 428 -11.69 5.43 9.55
CA LEU A 428 -10.69 4.52 8.96
C LEU A 428 -11.32 3.25 8.35
N TYR A 429 -12.45 2.78 8.91
CA TYR A 429 -13.20 1.62 8.42
C TYR A 429 -14.41 1.99 7.53
N GLY A 430 -14.51 3.25 7.09
CA GLY A 430 -15.55 3.71 6.16
C GLY A 430 -16.96 3.59 6.73
N ARG A 431 -17.13 3.88 8.03
CA ARG A 431 -18.42 3.85 8.72
C ARG A 431 -18.84 5.26 9.13
N ASP A 432 -20.15 5.46 9.22
CA ASP A 432 -20.72 6.66 9.82
C ASP A 432 -20.75 6.54 11.35
N PRO A 433 -20.65 7.66 12.07
CA PRO A 433 -20.86 7.68 13.51
C PRO A 433 -22.27 7.21 13.86
N GLY A 434 -22.42 6.47 14.96
CA GLY A 434 -23.72 5.93 15.38
C GLY A 434 -23.80 5.64 16.87
N LEU A 435 -25.03 5.54 17.39
CA LEU A 435 -25.31 5.35 18.82
C LEU A 435 -25.00 3.95 19.35
N ARG A 436 -24.78 2.97 18.47
CA ARG A 436 -24.43 1.60 18.88
C ARG A 436 -23.11 1.64 19.66
N PRO A 437 -23.02 1.06 20.87
CA PRO A 437 -21.82 1.13 21.69
C PRO A 437 -20.52 0.72 20.99
N ASP A 438 -20.58 -0.28 20.10
CA ASP A 438 -19.45 -0.73 19.27
C ASP A 438 -18.81 0.39 18.44
N ILE A 439 -19.61 1.38 18.05
CA ILE A 439 -19.20 2.55 17.26
C ILE A 439 -19.04 3.77 18.17
N TYR A 440 -20.05 4.07 19.00
CA TYR A 440 -20.13 5.29 19.79
C TYR A 440 -18.89 5.54 20.66
N GLY A 441 -18.39 4.49 21.33
CA GLY A 441 -17.21 4.60 22.18
C GLY A 441 -15.88 4.81 21.43
N LYS A 442 -15.90 4.83 20.10
CA LYS A 442 -14.72 5.01 19.23
C LYS A 442 -14.73 6.33 18.46
N ILE A 443 -15.86 7.04 18.43
CA ILE A 443 -16.02 8.28 17.65
C ILE A 443 -15.07 9.35 18.18
N GLY A 444 -14.19 9.87 17.33
CA GLY A 444 -13.22 10.90 17.65
C GLY A 444 -12.07 10.46 18.57
N ASN A 445 -11.97 9.16 18.87
CA ASN A 445 -10.86 8.60 19.64
C ASN A 445 -9.73 8.18 18.71
N ALA A 446 -8.49 8.48 19.10
CA ALA A 446 -7.27 8.20 18.33
C ALA A 446 -7.22 8.86 16.92
N GLY A 447 -8.11 9.82 16.65
CA GLY A 447 -8.17 10.53 15.38
C GLY A 447 -9.40 11.43 15.27
N VAL A 448 -9.50 12.18 14.19
CA VAL A 448 -10.67 13.01 13.88
C VAL A 448 -11.79 12.18 13.24
N SER A 449 -13.03 12.38 13.69
CA SER A 449 -14.23 11.80 13.06
C SER A 449 -14.66 12.64 11.85
N VAL A 450 -14.61 12.05 10.66
CA VAL A 450 -15.05 12.69 9.40
C VAL A 450 -15.92 11.70 8.64
N CYS A 451 -17.21 12.01 8.46
CA CYS A 451 -18.14 11.15 7.72
C CYS A 451 -18.80 11.84 6.52
N CYS A 452 -18.67 13.16 6.39
CA CYS A 452 -19.24 13.91 5.27
C CYS A 452 -18.33 15.02 4.75
N LEU A 453 -18.72 15.63 3.62
CA LEU A 453 -18.01 16.76 3.02
C LEU A 453 -17.93 17.98 3.96
N ASP A 454 -18.99 18.30 4.68
CA ASP A 454 -18.98 19.44 5.62
C ASP A 454 -17.99 19.26 6.77
N ASP A 455 -17.73 18.01 7.19
CA ASP A 455 -16.68 17.74 8.18
C ASP A 455 -15.30 18.01 7.61
N ALA A 456 -15.05 17.66 6.34
CA ALA A 456 -13.80 17.99 5.66
C ALA A 456 -13.64 19.52 5.48
N LYS A 457 -14.73 20.24 5.19
CA LYS A 457 -14.73 21.71 5.12
C LYS A 457 -14.35 22.34 6.47
N ARG A 458 -14.98 21.92 7.57
CA ARG A 458 -14.66 22.36 8.94
C ARG A 458 -13.23 22.01 9.35
N LEU A 459 -12.78 20.81 9.00
CA LEU A 459 -11.45 20.33 9.36
C LEU A 459 -10.34 21.23 8.78
N TYR A 460 -10.51 21.68 7.54
CA TYR A 460 -9.50 22.47 6.82
C TYR A 460 -9.85 23.96 6.67
N SER A 461 -10.90 24.45 7.34
CA SER A 461 -11.27 25.85 7.28
C SER A 461 -10.17 26.76 7.85
N GLY A 462 -10.04 27.95 7.25
CA GLY A 462 -8.97 28.89 7.55
C GLY A 462 -7.61 28.57 6.91
N PHE A 463 -7.47 27.43 6.23
CA PHE A 463 -6.29 27.10 5.42
C PHE A 463 -6.65 27.11 3.93
N ASP A 464 -6.03 27.97 3.14
CA ASP A 464 -6.19 27.91 1.68
C ASP A 464 -5.46 26.68 1.13
N LEU A 465 -6.25 25.68 0.70
CA LEU A 465 -5.74 24.40 0.18
C LEU A 465 -5.08 24.51 -1.19
N CYS A 466 -5.25 25.63 -1.89
CA CYS A 466 -4.59 25.93 -3.17
C CYS A 466 -3.35 26.83 -3.02
N ASP A 467 -3.05 27.31 -1.81
CA ASP A 467 -1.88 28.14 -1.56
C ASP A 467 -0.57 27.37 -1.78
N LEU A 468 0.44 28.04 -2.34
CA LEU A 468 1.73 27.45 -2.66
C LEU A 468 2.55 27.08 -1.42
N SER A 469 2.17 27.50 -0.22
CA SER A 469 2.84 27.17 1.04
C SER A 469 2.03 26.19 1.89
N THR A 470 0.81 25.84 1.48
CA THR A 470 -0.05 24.86 2.17
C THR A 470 0.07 23.48 1.54
N SER A 471 0.14 22.42 2.36
CA SER A 471 0.01 21.04 1.89
C SER A 471 -0.52 20.12 2.97
N VAL A 472 -1.50 19.29 2.62
CA VAL A 472 -2.18 18.39 3.56
C VAL A 472 -1.84 16.95 3.28
N SER A 473 -1.44 16.20 4.30
CA SER A 473 -1.29 14.74 4.24
C SER A 473 -2.43 14.08 5.01
N MET A 474 -3.03 13.04 4.44
CA MET A 474 -4.16 12.32 5.03
C MET A 474 -3.83 10.84 5.13
N THR A 475 -3.81 10.32 6.35
CA THR A 475 -3.50 8.90 6.62
C THR A 475 -4.77 8.08 6.64
N ILE A 476 -5.20 7.66 5.46
CA ILE A 476 -6.41 6.88 5.22
C ILE A 476 -6.11 5.85 4.13
N ASN A 477 -6.64 4.63 4.26
CA ASN A 477 -6.36 3.52 3.34
C ASN A 477 -7.66 2.94 2.74
N GLY A 478 -8.42 2.14 3.49
CA GLY A 478 -9.64 1.48 2.99
C GLY A 478 -10.61 2.42 2.24
N PRO A 479 -11.15 3.46 2.88
CA PRO A 479 -12.05 4.43 2.25
C PRO A 479 -11.31 5.65 1.68
N ALA A 480 -10.01 5.52 1.36
CA ALA A 480 -9.19 6.64 0.87
C ALA A 480 -9.78 7.35 -0.36
N PRO A 481 -10.34 6.66 -1.38
CA PRO A 481 -10.97 7.35 -2.52
C PRO A 481 -12.13 8.26 -2.11
N MET A 482 -12.94 7.85 -1.13
CA MET A 482 -14.09 8.63 -0.63
C MET A 482 -13.62 9.86 0.14
N VAL A 483 -12.66 9.68 1.06
CA VAL A 483 -12.12 10.79 1.87
C VAL A 483 -11.32 11.77 1.00
N LEU A 484 -10.61 11.28 -0.02
CA LEU A 484 -9.96 12.12 -1.03
C LEU A 484 -11.00 12.94 -1.81
N ALA A 485 -12.13 12.35 -2.17
CA ALA A 485 -13.21 13.10 -2.83
C ALA A 485 -13.76 14.20 -1.91
N PHE A 486 -13.93 13.96 -0.60
CA PHE A 486 -14.31 15.01 0.35
C PHE A 486 -13.27 16.13 0.38
N PHE A 487 -11.99 15.79 0.47
CA PHE A 487 -10.90 16.78 0.48
C PHE A 487 -10.86 17.63 -0.79
N LEU A 488 -10.92 17.00 -1.98
CA LEU A 488 -10.87 17.72 -3.25
C LEU A 488 -12.08 18.65 -3.42
N ASN A 489 -13.28 18.21 -3.01
CA ASN A 489 -14.46 19.08 -3.04
C ASN A 489 -14.38 20.20 -2.01
N ALA A 490 -13.83 19.96 -0.82
CA ALA A 490 -13.58 21.03 0.16
C ALA A 490 -12.62 22.10 -0.41
N ALA A 491 -11.57 21.69 -1.11
CA ALA A 491 -10.65 22.62 -1.80
C ALA A 491 -11.36 23.40 -2.93
N ILE A 492 -12.20 22.73 -3.73
CA ILE A 492 -12.98 23.39 -4.80
C ILE A 492 -13.94 24.42 -4.19
N ASP A 493 -14.66 24.04 -3.13
CA ASP A 493 -15.63 24.90 -2.47
C ASP A 493 -14.96 26.11 -1.79
N GLN A 494 -13.71 25.99 -1.29
CA GLN A 494 -12.95 27.15 -0.84
C GLN A 494 -12.70 28.16 -1.97
N GLN A 495 -12.33 27.69 -3.16
CA GLN A 495 -12.08 28.58 -4.30
C GLN A 495 -13.39 29.15 -4.88
N CYS A 496 -14.49 28.40 -4.82
CA CYS A 496 -15.82 28.92 -5.12
C CYS A 496 -16.24 29.98 -4.11
N GLU A 497 -15.99 29.79 -2.82
CA GLU A 497 -16.26 30.78 -1.77
C GLU A 497 -15.51 32.09 -2.01
N LEU A 498 -14.23 32.03 -2.40
CA LEU A 498 -13.45 33.22 -2.77
C LEU A 498 -14.09 33.97 -3.95
N TYR A 499 -14.51 33.24 -4.99
CA TYR A 499 -15.19 33.83 -6.14
C TYR A 499 -16.53 34.46 -5.76
N ILE A 500 -17.33 33.78 -4.94
CA ILE A 500 -18.63 34.25 -4.44
C ILE A 500 -18.47 35.58 -3.70
N LYS A 501 -17.50 35.67 -2.79
CA LYS A 501 -17.17 36.89 -2.04
C LYS A 501 -16.68 38.03 -2.94
N GLU A 502 -15.85 37.72 -3.93
CA GLU A 502 -15.36 38.72 -4.90
C GLU A 502 -16.50 39.30 -5.76
N HIS A 503 -17.55 38.52 -6.03
CA HIS A 503 -18.65 38.89 -6.92
C HIS A 503 -19.96 39.26 -6.20
N GLY A 504 -19.97 39.31 -4.86
CA GLY A 504 -21.14 39.70 -4.07
C GLY A 504 -22.32 38.72 -4.19
N LEU A 505 -22.06 37.42 -4.22
CA LEU A 505 -23.07 36.36 -4.41
C LEU A 505 -23.52 35.68 -3.11
N GLU A 506 -23.15 36.20 -1.95
CA GLU A 506 -23.44 35.61 -0.64
C GLU A 506 -24.93 35.44 -0.38
N ASP A 507 -25.76 36.39 -0.82
CA ASP A 507 -27.22 36.33 -0.68
C ASP A 507 -27.82 35.07 -1.32
N LYS A 508 -27.24 34.58 -2.42
CA LYS A 508 -27.67 33.33 -3.06
C LYS A 508 -27.37 32.12 -2.18
N VAL A 509 -26.22 32.13 -1.51
CA VAL A 509 -25.83 31.07 -0.58
C VAL A 509 -26.77 31.06 0.62
N GLU A 510 -27.04 32.22 1.20
CA GLU A 510 -27.95 32.36 2.35
C GLU A 510 -29.38 31.93 1.99
N ALA A 511 -29.87 32.35 0.82
CA ALA A 511 -31.18 31.94 0.32
C ALA A 511 -31.29 30.41 0.20
N LEU A 512 -30.32 29.75 -0.43
CA LEU A 512 -30.33 28.30 -0.60
C LEU A 512 -30.17 27.55 0.74
N ARG A 513 -29.31 28.03 1.64
CA ARG A 513 -29.15 27.44 2.98
C ARG A 513 -30.42 27.58 3.81
N LYS A 514 -31.10 28.72 3.73
CA LYS A 514 -32.40 28.95 4.40
C LYS A 514 -33.49 28.06 3.82
N GLU A 515 -33.52 27.88 2.50
CA GLU A 515 -34.45 26.95 1.83
C GLU A 515 -34.24 25.51 2.32
N ARG A 516 -32.99 25.05 2.42
CA ARG A 516 -32.65 23.67 2.74
C ARG A 516 -32.74 23.32 4.22
N PHE A 517 -32.35 24.25 5.10
CA PHE A 517 -32.15 23.97 6.53
C PHE A 517 -32.99 24.86 7.46
N GLY A 518 -33.79 25.78 6.93
CA GLY A 518 -34.56 26.74 7.72
C GLY A 518 -33.64 27.57 8.62
N ASP A 519 -33.96 27.60 9.91
CA ASP A 519 -33.21 28.38 10.91
C ASP A 519 -31.98 27.65 11.49
N ASN A 520 -31.72 26.40 11.09
CA ASN A 520 -30.64 25.57 11.63
C ASN A 520 -29.66 25.07 10.54
N PRO A 521 -29.01 25.97 9.78
CA PRO A 521 -28.04 25.55 8.77
C PRO A 521 -26.78 24.95 9.42
N PRO A 522 -26.06 24.05 8.73
CA PRO A 522 -24.74 23.60 9.17
C PRO A 522 -23.80 24.80 9.35
N VAL A 523 -23.16 24.89 10.51
CA VAL A 523 -22.18 25.94 10.84
C VAL A 523 -20.89 25.31 11.40
N TYR A 524 -19.85 26.14 11.55
CA TYR A 524 -18.66 25.79 12.34
C TYR A 524 -19.04 25.78 13.82
N GLN A 525 -18.82 24.67 14.52
CA GLN A 525 -19.24 24.51 15.92
C GLN A 525 -18.13 24.86 16.90
N GLY A 526 -18.32 25.95 17.64
CA GLY A 526 -17.41 26.40 18.70
C GLY A 526 -16.62 27.65 18.33
N GLU A 527 -15.57 27.95 19.11
CA GLU A 527 -14.74 29.14 18.92
C GLU A 527 -13.81 29.00 17.70
N ILE A 528 -13.80 30.03 16.86
CA ILE A 528 -12.88 30.14 15.72
C ILE A 528 -11.45 30.33 16.27
N PRO A 529 -10.48 29.47 15.88
CA PRO A 529 -9.12 29.53 16.40
C PRO A 529 -8.35 30.78 15.92
N HIS A 530 -7.34 31.18 16.70
CA HIS A 530 -6.45 32.28 16.33
C HIS A 530 -5.77 32.02 14.97
N GLY A 531 -5.78 33.02 14.08
CA GLY A 531 -5.23 32.92 12.72
C GLY A 531 -6.21 32.41 11.65
N HIS A 532 -7.41 31.97 12.04
CA HIS A 532 -8.44 31.50 11.10
C HIS A 532 -9.19 32.69 10.46
N ASN A 533 -9.14 32.79 9.13
CA ASN A 533 -9.67 33.92 8.35
C ASN A 533 -11.13 33.76 7.88
N GLY A 534 -11.81 32.67 8.24
CA GLY A 534 -13.19 32.40 7.84
C GLY A 534 -13.34 31.70 6.48
N LEU A 535 -12.25 31.38 5.78
CA LEU A 535 -12.30 30.65 4.52
C LEU A 535 -12.80 29.21 4.75
N GLY A 536 -13.73 28.74 3.91
CA GLY A 536 -14.24 27.36 3.92
C GLY A 536 -15.45 27.16 4.83
N THR A 537 -16.04 28.25 5.35
CA THR A 537 -17.25 28.18 6.20
C THR A 537 -18.51 28.68 5.52
N LEU A 538 -18.41 29.40 4.39
CA LEU A 538 -19.58 29.99 3.72
C LEU A 538 -20.50 28.92 3.14
N LEU A 539 -19.89 27.90 2.52
CA LEU A 539 -20.59 26.83 1.81
C LEU A 539 -20.85 25.59 2.69
N LEU A 540 -21.02 25.74 4.00
CA LEU A 540 -21.45 24.60 4.84
C LEU A 540 -22.93 24.26 4.56
N GLY A 541 -23.19 22.99 4.19
CA GLY A 541 -24.50 22.46 3.82
C GLY A 541 -24.89 22.59 2.34
N VAL A 542 -24.06 23.25 1.53
CA VAL A 542 -24.26 23.46 0.09
C VAL A 542 -22.92 23.33 -0.64
N THR A 543 -22.92 23.30 -1.97
CA THR A 543 -21.71 23.14 -2.80
C THR A 543 -21.59 24.23 -3.84
N GLY A 544 -20.38 24.49 -4.32
CA GLY A 544 -20.12 25.58 -5.28
C GLY A 544 -20.91 25.47 -6.59
N ASP A 545 -21.18 24.25 -7.07
CA ASP A 545 -21.94 23.97 -8.29
C ASP A 545 -23.45 24.25 -8.14
N GLU A 546 -23.97 24.30 -6.91
CA GLU A 546 -25.35 24.68 -6.64
C GLU A 546 -25.56 26.21 -6.65
N ILE A 547 -24.47 26.98 -6.53
CA ILE A 547 -24.50 28.45 -6.42
C ILE A 547 -24.04 29.12 -7.71
N LEU A 548 -22.99 28.58 -8.34
CA LEU A 548 -22.32 29.17 -9.49
C LEU A 548 -22.86 28.62 -10.81
N ASP A 549 -22.71 29.40 -11.87
CA ASP A 549 -22.96 28.91 -13.23
C ASP A 549 -22.02 27.72 -13.55
N ALA A 550 -22.54 26.74 -14.29
CA ALA A 550 -21.82 25.50 -14.60
C ALA A 550 -20.45 25.73 -15.27
N LYS A 551 -20.33 26.77 -16.11
CA LYS A 551 -19.06 27.11 -16.77
C LYS A 551 -18.05 27.67 -15.77
N VAL A 552 -18.50 28.60 -14.91
CA VAL A 552 -17.66 29.21 -13.87
C VAL A 552 -17.16 28.16 -12.89
N TYR A 553 -18.06 27.29 -12.41
CA TYR A 553 -17.69 26.19 -11.52
C TYR A 553 -16.68 25.24 -12.18
N ALA A 554 -16.88 24.87 -13.45
CA ALA A 554 -15.97 23.98 -14.15
C ALA A 554 -14.55 24.56 -14.30
N GLU A 555 -14.43 25.87 -14.56
CA GLU A 555 -13.13 26.56 -14.63
C GLU A 555 -12.43 26.60 -13.26
N ILE A 556 -13.16 26.95 -12.20
CA ILE A 556 -12.63 26.95 -10.82
C ILE A 556 -12.18 25.55 -10.42
N LYS A 557 -13.01 24.53 -10.67
CA LYS A 557 -12.70 23.12 -10.39
C LYS A 557 -11.44 22.67 -11.09
N ALA A 558 -11.30 22.94 -12.39
CA ALA A 558 -10.13 22.57 -13.17
C ALA A 558 -8.85 23.23 -12.64
N LYS A 559 -8.90 24.52 -12.28
CA LYS A 559 -7.75 25.25 -11.72
C LYS A 559 -7.37 24.73 -10.34
N THR A 560 -8.37 24.49 -9.48
CA THR A 560 -8.19 23.95 -8.12
C THR A 560 -7.50 22.59 -8.14
N LEU A 561 -7.98 21.66 -8.98
CA LEU A 561 -7.39 20.33 -9.11
C LEU A 561 -5.92 20.36 -9.57
N GLN A 562 -5.52 21.37 -10.34
CA GLN A 562 -4.14 21.53 -10.80
C GLN A 562 -3.22 22.22 -9.77
N SER A 563 -3.78 23.02 -8.85
CA SER A 563 -3.02 23.75 -7.83
C SER A 563 -2.89 22.98 -6.52
N VAL A 564 -3.94 22.25 -6.11
CA VAL A 564 -4.06 21.61 -4.79
C VAL A 564 -2.84 20.73 -4.46
N ARG A 565 -2.34 20.88 -3.22
CA ARG A 565 -1.12 20.20 -2.76
C ARG A 565 -1.41 19.26 -1.60
N GLY A 566 -0.93 18.03 -1.70
CA GLY A 566 -1.08 17.09 -0.59
C GLY A 566 -0.72 15.66 -0.92
N THR A 567 -1.03 14.77 0.02
CA THR A 567 -0.78 13.34 -0.06
C THR A 567 -1.94 12.60 0.56
N VAL A 568 -2.47 11.59 -0.13
CA VAL A 568 -3.29 10.55 0.49
C VAL A 568 -2.44 9.30 0.64
N GLN A 569 -2.57 8.59 1.77
CA GLN A 569 -1.73 7.41 2.02
C GLN A 569 -2.09 6.25 1.09
N ALA A 570 -3.31 5.71 1.23
CA ALA A 570 -3.94 4.83 0.25
C ALA A 570 -3.11 3.63 -0.26
N ASP A 571 -2.15 3.14 0.53
CA ASP A 571 -1.37 1.96 0.20
C ASP A 571 -2.10 0.72 0.72
N ILE A 572 -2.73 0.01 -0.21
CA ILE A 572 -3.56 -1.18 0.04
C ILE A 572 -2.70 -2.42 0.25
N LEU A 573 -1.50 -2.48 -0.33
CA LEU A 573 -0.65 -3.67 -0.23
C LEU A 573 -0.15 -3.86 1.21
N LYS A 574 0.21 -2.76 1.89
CA LYS A 574 0.61 -2.84 3.31
C LYS A 574 -0.56 -3.21 4.25
N GLU A 575 -1.82 -3.02 3.83
CA GLU A 575 -2.98 -3.28 4.68
C GLU A 575 -3.14 -4.77 4.92
N ASP A 576 -3.00 -5.57 3.87
CA ASP A 576 -3.05 -7.03 3.95
C ASP A 576 -1.80 -7.61 4.62
N GLN A 577 -0.64 -6.99 4.37
CA GLN A 577 0.65 -7.42 4.92
C GLN A 577 0.76 -7.18 6.43
N ALA A 578 0.29 -6.02 6.94
CA ALA A 578 0.56 -5.58 8.32
C ALA A 578 -0.62 -4.89 9.03
N GLN A 579 -1.23 -3.86 8.41
CA GLN A 579 -2.09 -2.92 9.15
C GLN A 579 -3.53 -3.40 9.42
N ASN A 580 -4.05 -4.35 8.62
CA ASN A 580 -5.37 -4.96 8.78
C ASN A 580 -6.57 -3.98 8.77
N THR A 581 -6.50 -2.87 8.04
CA THR A 581 -7.63 -1.93 7.85
C THR A 581 -8.24 -1.99 6.43
N CYS A 582 -7.93 -3.03 5.65
CA CYS A 582 -8.58 -3.25 4.36
C CYS A 582 -10.06 -3.61 4.54
N ILE A 583 -10.96 -2.77 4.03
CA ILE A 583 -12.42 -2.95 4.11
C ILE A 583 -13.04 -3.52 2.82
N PHE A 584 -12.27 -3.53 1.75
CA PHE A 584 -12.63 -4.09 0.45
C PHE A 584 -11.73 -5.29 0.13
N SER A 585 -12.06 -6.06 -0.91
CA SER A 585 -11.08 -7.01 -1.44
C SER A 585 -9.87 -6.25 -1.98
N THR A 586 -8.68 -6.82 -1.83
CA THR A 586 -7.41 -6.24 -2.31
C THR A 586 -7.49 -5.86 -3.78
N GLU A 587 -8.11 -6.71 -4.61
CA GLU A 587 -8.28 -6.45 -6.05
C GLU A 587 -9.16 -5.23 -6.33
N PHE A 588 -10.30 -5.12 -5.64
CA PHE A 588 -11.20 -3.98 -5.82
C PHE A 588 -10.57 -2.68 -5.32
N ALA A 589 -9.88 -2.73 -4.18
CA ALA A 589 -9.18 -1.58 -3.62
C ALA A 589 -8.04 -1.11 -4.55
N LEU A 590 -7.25 -2.02 -5.13
CA LEU A 590 -6.23 -1.68 -6.13
C LEU A 590 -6.85 -1.10 -7.40
N ARG A 591 -8.00 -1.62 -7.85
CA ARG A 591 -8.76 -1.04 -8.97
C ARG A 591 -9.13 0.42 -8.70
N LEU A 592 -9.72 0.72 -7.55
CA LEU A 592 -10.04 2.09 -7.15
C LEU A 592 -8.80 2.98 -7.12
N MET A 593 -7.67 2.48 -6.65
CA MET A 593 -6.41 3.23 -6.68
C MET A 593 -5.93 3.54 -8.09
N GLY A 594 -6.10 2.61 -9.04
CA GLY A 594 -5.83 2.88 -10.44
C GLY A 594 -6.80 3.92 -11.04
N ASP A 595 -8.08 3.89 -10.66
CA ASP A 595 -9.08 4.85 -11.15
C ASP A 595 -8.76 6.27 -10.63
N VAL A 596 -8.31 6.41 -9.38
CA VAL A 596 -7.83 7.68 -8.80
C VAL A 596 -6.62 8.19 -9.57
N GLN A 597 -5.64 7.32 -9.87
CA GLN A 597 -4.44 7.72 -10.60
C GLN A 597 -4.74 8.12 -12.05
N GLU A 598 -5.66 7.42 -12.72
CA GLU A 598 -6.14 7.77 -14.06
C GLU A 598 -6.81 9.14 -14.06
N TYR A 599 -7.71 9.38 -13.09
CA TYR A 599 -8.34 10.68 -12.89
C TYR A 599 -7.31 11.80 -12.67
N PHE A 600 -6.25 11.53 -11.91
CA PHE A 600 -5.18 12.50 -11.68
C PHE A 600 -4.44 12.87 -12.97
N ILE A 601 -4.19 11.89 -13.85
CA ILE A 601 -3.56 12.14 -15.15
C ILE A 601 -4.50 12.99 -16.02
N ASP A 602 -5.76 12.56 -16.17
CA ASP A 602 -6.77 13.20 -17.02
C ASP A 602 -7.05 14.64 -16.60
N LYS A 603 -7.15 14.89 -15.29
CA LYS A 603 -7.41 16.22 -14.72
C LYS A 603 -6.16 17.01 -14.39
N ARG A 604 -4.97 16.48 -14.71
CA ARG A 604 -3.66 17.11 -14.50
C ARG A 604 -3.40 17.47 -13.02
N VAL A 605 -3.80 16.61 -12.10
CA VAL A 605 -3.52 16.72 -10.66
C VAL A 605 -2.05 16.35 -10.40
N ARG A 606 -1.16 17.34 -10.55
CA ARG A 606 0.30 17.13 -10.54
C ARG A 606 0.99 17.43 -9.21
N ASN A 607 0.29 18.07 -8.28
CA ASN A 607 0.85 18.51 -7.01
C ASN A 607 0.32 17.69 -5.82
N PHE A 608 -0.46 16.64 -6.10
CA PHE A 608 -1.02 15.73 -5.11
C PHE A 608 -0.48 14.32 -5.32
N TYR A 609 0.02 13.69 -4.27
CA TYR A 609 0.48 12.31 -4.30
C TYR A 609 -0.73 11.39 -4.08
N SER A 610 -1.03 10.56 -5.07
CA SER A 610 -2.17 9.62 -5.10
C SER A 610 -1.97 8.42 -4.18
N VAL A 611 -0.72 8.09 -3.86
CA VAL A 611 -0.35 7.00 -2.95
C VAL A 611 0.94 7.35 -2.21
N SER A 612 0.97 7.01 -0.93
CA SER A 612 2.17 7.02 -0.07
C SER A 612 2.49 5.58 0.34
N ILE A 613 3.37 4.96 -0.43
CA ILE A 613 3.81 3.57 -0.29
C ILE A 613 4.57 3.44 1.03
N SER A 614 4.03 2.67 1.97
CA SER A 614 4.37 2.81 3.39
C SER A 614 4.93 1.53 4.02
N GLY A 615 6.15 1.65 4.53
CA GLY A 615 6.82 0.68 5.38
C GLY A 615 6.63 0.91 6.87
N TYR A 616 6.20 2.10 7.29
CA TYR A 616 6.04 2.45 8.71
C TYR A 616 5.26 1.37 9.46
N HIS A 617 4.06 1.04 8.98
CA HIS A 617 3.16 0.07 9.60
C HIS A 617 3.69 -1.36 9.57
N ILE A 618 4.49 -1.70 8.54
CA ILE A 618 5.16 -3.00 8.42
C ILE A 618 6.22 -3.14 9.54
N ALA A 619 7.00 -2.08 9.79
CA ALA A 619 7.99 -2.04 10.87
C ALA A 619 7.34 -2.05 12.26
N GLU A 620 6.32 -1.21 12.47
CA GLU A 620 5.60 -1.14 13.74
C GLU A 620 4.92 -2.48 14.11
N ALA A 621 4.53 -3.28 13.11
CA ALA A 621 3.95 -4.61 13.33
C ALA A 621 4.97 -5.67 13.75
N GLY A 622 6.26 -5.48 13.49
CA GLY A 622 7.19 -6.60 13.60
C GLY A 622 8.51 -6.45 12.89
N ALA A 623 8.48 -5.87 11.70
CA ALA A 623 9.54 -6.05 10.74
C ALA A 623 10.83 -5.32 11.14
N ASN A 624 11.96 -5.98 10.90
CA ASN A 624 13.28 -5.34 10.95
C ASN A 624 13.45 -4.33 9.79
N PRO A 625 14.44 -3.42 9.83
CA PRO A 625 14.64 -2.41 8.80
C PRO A 625 14.82 -2.96 7.38
N ILE A 626 15.45 -4.14 7.21
CA ILE A 626 15.64 -4.77 5.90
C ILE A 626 14.29 -5.20 5.32
N THR A 627 13.50 -5.94 6.09
CA THR A 627 12.19 -6.44 5.67
C THR A 627 11.22 -5.28 5.41
N GLN A 628 11.24 -4.24 6.26
CA GLN A 628 10.51 -3.01 6.00
C GLN A 628 10.87 -2.42 4.63
N LEU A 629 12.17 -2.15 4.39
CA LEU A 629 12.62 -1.48 3.17
C LEU A 629 12.29 -2.31 1.93
N ALA A 630 12.58 -3.61 1.97
CA ALA A 630 12.32 -4.52 0.85
C ALA A 630 10.82 -4.62 0.52
N PHE A 631 9.96 -4.84 1.51
CA PHE A 631 8.52 -4.95 1.24
C PHE A 631 7.95 -3.62 0.72
N THR A 632 8.40 -2.50 1.25
CA THR A 632 7.93 -1.18 0.82
C THR A 632 8.32 -0.87 -0.63
N LEU A 633 9.59 -1.11 -1.00
CA LEU A 633 10.02 -0.91 -2.39
C LEU A 633 9.34 -1.92 -3.33
N ALA A 634 9.17 -3.17 -2.91
CA ALA A 634 8.45 -4.17 -3.70
C ALA A 634 6.99 -3.79 -3.94
N ASN A 635 6.31 -3.26 -2.92
CA ASN A 635 4.96 -2.69 -3.05
C ASN A 635 4.96 -1.52 -4.05
N GLY A 636 5.95 -0.63 -3.97
CA GLY A 636 6.10 0.49 -4.89
C GLY A 636 6.27 0.05 -6.35
N PHE A 637 7.13 -0.93 -6.61
CA PHE A 637 7.28 -1.51 -7.95
C PHE A 637 6.04 -2.27 -8.41
N THR A 638 5.26 -2.87 -7.49
CA THR A 638 3.96 -3.46 -7.83
C THR A 638 2.98 -2.41 -8.34
N TYR A 639 2.92 -1.24 -7.71
CA TYR A 639 2.11 -0.11 -8.20
C TYR A 639 2.59 0.39 -9.57
N VAL A 640 3.91 0.47 -9.79
CA VAL A 640 4.47 0.83 -11.11
C VAL A 640 4.01 -0.16 -12.18
N GLU A 641 4.18 -1.46 -11.96
CA GLU A 641 3.76 -2.50 -12.91
C GLU A 641 2.23 -2.49 -13.14
N TYR A 642 1.45 -2.22 -12.09
CA TYR A 642 -0.01 -2.14 -12.20
C TYR A 642 -0.46 -0.93 -13.03
N TYR A 643 0.11 0.25 -12.80
CA TYR A 643 -0.25 1.43 -13.60
C TYR A 643 0.23 1.31 -15.05
N LEU A 644 1.39 0.69 -15.29
CA LEU A 644 1.84 0.34 -16.64
C LEU A 644 0.91 -0.67 -17.33
N SER A 645 0.39 -1.67 -16.60
CA SER A 645 -0.55 -2.65 -17.16
C SER A 645 -1.90 -2.03 -17.56
N ARG A 646 -2.27 -0.90 -16.93
CA ARG A 646 -3.40 -0.04 -17.33
C ARG A 646 -3.09 0.91 -18.49
N GLY A 647 -1.87 0.92 -19.02
CA GLY A 647 -1.47 1.76 -20.15
C GLY A 647 -1.10 3.21 -19.77
N MET A 648 -0.83 3.48 -18.49
CA MET A 648 -0.42 4.82 -18.04
C MET A 648 1.06 5.08 -18.32
N ASP A 649 1.41 6.31 -18.71
CA ASP A 649 2.81 6.74 -18.89
C ASP A 649 3.53 6.87 -17.52
N ILE A 650 4.68 6.20 -17.38
CA ILE A 650 5.53 6.24 -16.20
C ILE A 650 5.91 7.67 -15.77
N ASN A 651 6.04 8.59 -16.73
CA ASN A 651 6.38 9.99 -16.44
C ASN A 651 5.18 10.81 -15.95
N ALA A 652 3.96 10.33 -16.21
CA ALA A 652 2.73 10.98 -15.77
C ALA A 652 2.40 10.64 -14.31
N PHE A 653 2.62 9.39 -13.86
CA PHE A 653 2.32 8.97 -12.49
C PHE A 653 3.54 8.83 -11.58
N GLY A 654 4.73 8.48 -12.10
CA GLY A 654 5.93 8.24 -11.30
C GLY A 654 6.30 9.39 -10.35
N PRO A 655 6.24 10.67 -10.78
CA PRO A 655 6.48 11.81 -9.90
C PRO A 655 5.45 12.02 -8.77
N ASN A 656 4.29 11.36 -8.85
CA ASN A 656 3.20 11.38 -7.88
C ASN A 656 3.23 10.21 -6.89
N LEU A 657 4.24 9.33 -6.98
CA LEU A 657 4.49 8.32 -5.95
C LEU A 657 5.29 8.94 -4.81
N SER A 658 4.82 8.72 -3.58
CA SER A 658 5.53 9.09 -2.35
C SER A 658 5.79 7.83 -1.53
N PHE A 659 6.83 7.86 -0.70
CA PHE A 659 7.18 6.76 0.20
C PHE A 659 7.10 7.19 1.66
N PHE A 660 6.92 6.23 2.56
CA PHE A 660 6.83 6.49 3.99
C PHE A 660 7.48 5.38 4.82
N PHE A 661 8.58 5.71 5.52
CA PHE A 661 9.35 4.76 6.34
C PHE A 661 9.26 5.09 7.84
N SER A 662 9.44 4.06 8.68
CA SER A 662 9.76 4.18 10.11
C SER A 662 11.28 4.27 10.29
N ASN A 663 11.73 5.05 11.28
CA ASN A 663 13.11 5.06 11.75
C ASN A 663 13.20 4.55 13.19
N GLY A 664 13.91 3.45 13.39
CA GLY A 664 14.22 2.89 14.70
C GLY A 664 15.67 3.11 15.13
N ILE A 665 16.18 2.23 15.99
CA ILE A 665 17.50 2.36 16.61
C ILE A 665 18.57 1.53 15.91
N ASP A 666 18.19 0.42 15.25
CA ASP A 666 19.10 -0.47 14.53
C ASP A 666 19.96 0.27 13.48
N PRO A 667 21.20 -0.18 13.23
CA PRO A 667 22.17 0.56 12.40
C PRO A 667 21.69 0.78 10.96
N GLU A 668 20.89 -0.11 10.39
CA GLU A 668 20.37 -0.03 9.03
C GLU A 668 19.44 1.18 8.83
N TYR A 669 18.82 1.70 9.90
CA TYR A 669 18.00 2.92 9.84
C TYR A 669 18.82 4.16 9.49
N ALA A 670 20.14 4.15 9.68
CA ALA A 670 21.01 5.25 9.28
C ALA A 670 21.15 5.38 7.75
N VAL A 671 20.79 4.34 6.98
CA VAL A 671 20.97 4.29 5.51
C VAL A 671 19.69 3.94 4.74
N ILE A 672 18.56 3.79 5.40
CA ILE A 672 17.31 3.29 4.78
C ILE A 672 16.86 4.16 3.60
N GLY A 673 16.96 5.49 3.71
CA GLY A 673 16.50 6.42 2.69
C GLY A 673 17.44 6.50 1.48
N ARG A 674 18.75 6.57 1.71
CA ARG A 674 19.76 6.56 0.63
C ARG A 674 19.76 5.25 -0.17
N VAL A 675 19.58 4.11 0.49
CA VAL A 675 19.42 2.82 -0.20
C VAL A 675 18.13 2.81 -1.03
N ALA A 676 17.02 3.27 -0.45
CA ALA A 676 15.75 3.38 -1.17
C ALA A 676 15.88 4.22 -2.45
N ARG A 677 16.50 5.40 -2.36
CA ARG A 677 16.73 6.28 -3.52
C ARG A 677 17.59 5.61 -4.59
N ARG A 678 18.70 4.97 -4.19
CA ARG A 678 19.65 4.35 -5.11
C ARG A 678 19.01 3.20 -5.90
N ILE A 679 18.30 2.31 -5.21
CA ILE A 679 17.55 1.20 -5.84
C ILE A 679 16.50 1.75 -6.81
N TRP A 680 15.68 2.69 -6.33
CA TRP A 680 14.59 3.25 -7.11
C TRP A 680 15.09 3.97 -8.36
N SER A 681 16.10 4.84 -8.25
CA SER A 681 16.58 5.61 -9.39
C SER A 681 17.17 4.72 -10.47
N LYS A 682 17.96 3.70 -10.09
CA LYS A 682 18.55 2.73 -11.03
C LYS A 682 17.45 1.96 -11.76
N ALA A 683 16.47 1.42 -11.04
CA ALA A 683 15.34 0.71 -11.64
C ALA A 683 14.51 1.62 -12.57
N MET A 684 14.12 2.80 -12.10
CA MET A 684 13.30 3.73 -12.88
C MET A 684 14.00 4.19 -14.16
N ARG A 685 15.32 4.38 -14.15
CA ARG A 685 16.08 4.76 -15.34
C ARG A 685 16.29 3.58 -16.30
N ASP A 686 16.81 2.46 -15.79
CA ASP A 686 17.38 1.41 -16.63
C ASP A 686 16.36 0.32 -17.02
N ILE A 687 15.39 0.02 -16.15
CA ILE A 687 14.31 -0.94 -16.43
C ILE A 687 13.12 -0.22 -17.08
N TYR A 688 12.68 0.87 -16.48
CA TYR A 688 11.43 1.54 -16.85
C TYR A 688 11.59 2.69 -17.85
N GLY A 689 12.83 3.09 -18.20
CA GLY A 689 13.08 4.18 -19.15
C GLY A 689 12.51 5.53 -18.71
N ALA A 690 12.31 5.73 -17.41
CA ALA A 690 11.63 6.90 -16.86
C ALA A 690 12.55 8.14 -16.84
N GLY A 691 11.95 9.31 -17.03
CA GLY A 691 12.65 10.58 -16.96
C GLY A 691 13.09 10.95 -15.53
N PRO A 692 13.98 11.97 -15.38
CA PRO A 692 14.62 12.28 -14.11
C PRO A 692 13.67 12.50 -12.92
N ARG A 693 12.50 13.11 -13.16
CA ARG A 693 11.52 13.38 -12.10
C ARG A 693 10.89 12.12 -11.50
N ALA A 694 10.75 11.06 -12.28
CA ALA A 694 10.21 9.78 -11.81
C ALA A 694 11.28 8.94 -11.08
N GLN A 695 12.57 9.18 -11.38
CA GLN A 695 13.69 8.56 -10.67
C GLN A 695 13.91 9.12 -9.26
N MET A 696 13.33 10.28 -8.93
CA MET A 696 13.49 10.94 -7.64
C MET A 696 12.52 10.37 -6.59
N LEU A 697 12.99 9.39 -5.81
CA LEU A 697 12.22 8.86 -4.69
C LEU A 697 12.13 9.91 -3.56
N LYS A 698 10.90 10.37 -3.32
CA LYS A 698 10.55 11.25 -2.20
C LYS A 698 9.95 10.45 -1.07
N TYR A 699 10.44 10.66 0.14
CA TYR A 699 9.93 9.92 1.29
C TYR A 699 9.69 10.80 2.52
N HIS A 700 8.70 10.38 3.29
CA HIS A 700 8.48 10.80 4.67
C HIS A 700 9.15 9.79 5.62
N ILE A 701 9.72 10.27 6.72
CA ILE A 701 10.11 9.43 7.86
C ILE A 701 9.25 9.81 9.07
N GLN A 702 8.84 8.79 9.82
CA GLN A 702 8.34 8.92 11.18
C GLN A 702 9.23 8.12 12.13
N THR A 703 9.55 8.69 13.28
CA THR A 703 10.25 7.98 14.37
C THR A 703 9.42 6.79 14.86
N SER A 704 10.05 5.66 15.21
CA SER A 704 9.33 4.43 15.53
C SER A 704 8.56 4.54 16.84
N GLY A 705 7.24 4.30 16.80
CA GLY A 705 6.39 4.22 17.98
C GLY A 705 6.71 3.00 18.85
N ARG A 706 7.06 1.86 18.23
CA ARG A 706 7.43 0.61 18.88
C ARG A 706 8.69 0.73 19.76
N SER A 707 9.58 1.65 19.40
CA SER A 707 10.78 1.96 20.19
C SER A 707 10.49 2.78 21.45
N LEU A 708 9.28 3.32 21.60
CA LEU A 708 8.87 4.14 22.73
C LEU A 708 8.12 3.27 23.74
N HIS A 709 8.36 3.51 25.03
CA HIS A 709 7.88 2.62 26.09
C HIS A 709 7.06 3.36 27.13
N ALA A 710 6.13 2.64 27.77
CA ALA A 710 5.28 3.18 28.82
C ALA A 710 6.01 3.34 30.16
N GLN A 711 7.09 2.59 30.36
CA GLN A 711 8.03 2.76 31.46
C GLN A 711 9.05 3.86 31.11
N GLU A 712 9.35 4.72 32.08
CA GLU A 712 10.33 5.81 31.93
C GLU A 712 10.12 6.62 30.64
N ILE A 713 8.89 7.13 30.45
CA ILE A 713 8.47 7.79 29.21
C ILE A 713 9.33 8.99 28.83
N ASP A 714 10.02 9.63 29.78
CA ASP A 714 10.94 10.72 29.47
C ASP A 714 12.16 10.26 28.65
N PHE A 715 12.55 8.98 28.71
CA PHE A 715 13.63 8.44 27.88
C PHE A 715 13.23 8.35 26.40
N ASN A 716 11.95 8.42 26.08
CA ASN A 716 11.46 8.38 24.70
C ASN A 716 11.92 9.59 23.90
N ASP A 717 12.04 10.78 24.49
CA ASP A 717 12.59 11.95 23.80
C ASP A 717 14.04 11.73 23.32
N ILE A 718 14.83 10.98 24.09
CA ILE A 718 16.22 10.64 23.73
C ILE A 718 16.21 9.75 22.48
N ARG A 719 15.38 8.70 22.47
CA ARG A 719 15.24 7.78 21.33
C ARG A 719 14.76 8.52 20.09
N THR A 720 13.69 9.31 20.21
CA THR A 720 13.13 10.14 19.14
C THR A 720 14.16 11.13 18.59
N THR A 721 15.00 11.73 19.44
CA THR A 721 16.06 12.64 19.01
C THR A 721 17.08 11.95 18.11
N LEU A 722 17.55 10.75 18.48
CA LEU A 722 18.52 9.98 17.68
C LEU A 722 17.92 9.53 16.34
N GLN A 723 16.67 9.08 16.34
CA GLN A 723 15.95 8.67 15.13
C GLN A 723 15.72 9.84 14.16
N ALA A 724 15.36 11.01 14.70
CA ALA A 724 15.21 12.25 13.94
C ALA A 724 16.56 12.71 13.34
N LEU A 725 17.65 12.53 14.07
CA LEU A 725 18.99 12.87 13.60
C LEU A 725 19.37 12.06 12.35
N TYR A 726 19.19 10.73 12.39
CA TYR A 726 19.40 9.87 11.22
C TYR A 726 18.56 10.32 10.03
N ALA A 727 17.28 10.61 10.25
CA ALA A 727 16.38 11.06 9.18
C ALA A 727 16.82 12.37 8.53
N ILE A 728 17.30 13.34 9.32
CA ILE A 728 17.73 14.66 8.84
C ILE A 728 19.09 14.57 8.13
N TYR A 729 20.01 13.72 8.63
CA TYR A 729 21.31 13.48 8.03
C TYR A 729 21.21 12.73 6.70
N ASP A 730 20.24 11.80 6.57
CA ASP A 730 19.94 11.10 5.31
C ASP A 730 19.03 11.89 4.36
N ASN A 731 18.86 13.18 4.65
CA ASN A 731 18.21 14.19 3.80
C ASN A 731 16.73 13.90 3.50
N CYS A 732 15.96 13.42 4.50
CA CYS A 732 14.53 13.14 4.34
C CYS A 732 13.71 14.34 3.82
N ASN A 733 12.62 14.09 3.10
CA ASN A 733 11.80 15.15 2.51
C ASN A 733 10.69 15.67 3.44
N SER A 734 10.35 14.89 4.46
CA SER A 734 9.35 15.22 5.48
C SER A 734 9.62 14.39 6.72
N LEU A 735 9.48 14.95 7.93
CA LEU A 735 9.74 14.26 9.19
C LEU A 735 8.61 14.46 10.20
N HIS A 736 8.17 13.35 10.80
CA HIS A 736 7.35 13.34 12.01
C HIS A 736 8.17 12.82 13.19
N THR A 737 8.10 13.53 14.31
CA THR A 737 8.68 13.12 15.57
C THR A 737 7.56 12.77 16.53
N ASN A 738 7.60 11.54 17.05
CA ASN A 738 6.62 11.07 18.03
C ASN A 738 6.84 11.79 19.36
N ALA A 739 5.78 11.86 20.15
CA ALA A 739 5.82 12.51 21.45
C ALA A 739 6.29 11.52 22.54
N TYR A 740 6.79 12.02 23.66
CA TYR A 740 7.36 11.15 24.71
C TYR A 740 6.32 10.23 25.36
N ASP A 741 5.04 10.64 25.33
CA ASP A 741 3.87 9.92 25.88
C ASP A 741 3.17 9.00 24.86
N GLU A 742 3.77 8.75 23.69
CA GLU A 742 3.22 7.93 22.59
C GLU A 742 2.69 6.56 23.05
N ALA A 743 3.39 5.90 23.97
CA ALA A 743 3.03 4.57 24.47
C ALA A 743 1.77 4.56 25.36
N ILE A 744 1.25 5.73 25.75
CA ILE A 744 0.13 5.88 26.67
C ILE A 744 -1.09 6.52 25.99
N THR A 745 -0.89 7.64 25.28
CA THR A 745 -2.00 8.47 24.79
C THR A 745 -1.64 9.23 23.52
N THR A 746 -2.65 9.78 22.85
CA THR A 746 -2.45 10.81 21.82
C THR A 746 -1.79 12.06 22.41
N PRO A 747 -0.91 12.76 21.65
CA PRO A 747 -0.12 13.86 22.20
C PRO A 747 -0.93 15.04 22.75
N THR A 748 -0.64 15.41 23.99
CA THR A 748 -1.10 16.68 24.59
C THR A 748 -0.47 17.90 23.90
N GLU A 749 -0.90 19.11 24.24
CA GLU A 749 -0.27 20.34 23.73
C GLU A 749 1.18 20.49 24.22
N ASP A 750 1.48 20.10 25.45
CA ASP A 750 2.85 20.13 25.97
C ASP A 750 3.73 19.04 25.36
N SER A 751 3.19 17.84 25.18
CA SER A 751 3.95 16.72 24.61
C SER A 751 4.31 16.95 23.14
N VAL A 752 3.36 17.45 22.34
CA VAL A 752 3.64 17.76 20.93
C VAL A 752 4.68 18.87 20.77
N ARG A 753 4.74 19.84 21.72
CA ARG A 753 5.78 20.89 21.69
C ARG A 753 7.18 20.31 21.88
N ARG A 754 7.36 19.35 22.79
CA ARG A 754 8.65 18.64 22.96
C ARG A 754 9.04 17.91 21.67
N ALA A 755 8.09 17.19 21.08
CA ALA A 755 8.31 16.47 19.82
C ALA A 755 8.72 17.41 18.67
N VAL A 756 8.07 18.57 18.52
CA VAL A 756 8.44 19.59 17.52
C VAL A 756 9.80 20.20 17.83
N ALA A 757 10.09 20.47 19.10
CA ALA A 757 11.35 21.07 19.53
C ALA A 757 12.56 20.22 19.13
N ILE A 758 12.46 18.89 19.12
CA ILE A 758 13.52 17.99 18.62
C ILE A 758 13.95 18.39 17.20
N GLN A 759 12.99 18.55 16.28
CA GLN A 759 13.31 18.94 14.91
C GLN A 759 13.86 20.36 14.83
N MET A 760 13.31 21.28 15.63
CA MET A 760 13.78 22.67 15.66
C MET A 760 15.22 22.77 16.16
N ILE A 761 15.59 22.06 17.23
CA ILE A 761 16.94 22.04 17.77
C ILE A 761 17.91 21.46 16.74
N ILE A 762 17.58 20.33 16.11
CA ILE A 762 18.45 19.73 15.09
C ILE A 762 18.63 20.68 13.89
N ASN A 763 17.57 21.26 13.36
CA ASN A 763 17.67 22.11 12.16
C ASN A 763 18.28 23.50 12.44
N LYS A 764 17.98 24.09 13.61
CA LYS A 764 18.35 25.48 13.92
C LYS A 764 19.63 25.58 14.74
N GLU A 765 19.82 24.72 15.75
CA GLU A 765 20.91 24.84 16.73
C GLU A 765 22.07 23.88 16.48
N LEU A 766 21.82 22.63 16.07
CA LEU A 766 22.89 21.64 15.89
C LEU A 766 23.83 22.03 14.73
N GLY A 767 25.07 22.39 15.07
CA GLY A 767 26.04 22.94 14.12
C GLY A 767 26.36 22.02 12.93
N LEU A 768 26.48 20.70 13.16
CA LEU A 768 26.78 19.76 12.06
C LEU A 768 25.63 19.64 11.06
N ALA A 769 24.38 19.88 11.47
CA ALA A 769 23.22 19.85 10.57
C ALA A 769 23.19 21.01 9.56
N LYS A 770 24.11 21.99 9.66
CA LYS A 770 24.34 23.01 8.62
C LYS A 770 25.03 22.42 7.38
N ASN A 771 25.72 21.29 7.53
CA ASN A 771 26.11 20.44 6.41
C ASN A 771 24.94 19.52 6.05
N GLU A 772 24.65 19.40 4.76
CA GLU A 772 23.48 18.72 4.20
C GLU A 772 23.81 17.33 3.64
N ASN A 773 25.09 16.93 3.65
CA ASN A 773 25.55 15.61 3.25
C ASN A 773 26.54 14.95 4.23
N PRO A 774 26.32 15.00 5.56
CA PRO A 774 27.33 14.59 6.56
C PRO A 774 27.61 13.09 6.57
N LEU A 775 26.77 12.30 5.91
CA LEU A 775 26.91 10.85 5.80
C LEU A 775 27.87 10.40 4.69
N GLN A 776 28.16 11.25 3.70
CA GLN A 776 29.01 10.88 2.56
C GLN A 776 30.49 10.79 2.97
N GLY A 777 31.20 9.77 2.49
CA GLY A 777 32.61 9.52 2.81
C GLY A 777 32.83 8.80 4.15
N SER A 778 31.77 8.50 4.91
CA SER A 778 31.86 7.68 6.12
C SER A 778 31.94 6.20 5.75
N PHE A 779 33.03 5.52 6.11
CA PHE A 779 33.26 4.12 5.76
C PHE A 779 32.15 3.19 6.24
N ILE A 780 31.63 3.39 7.45
CA ILE A 780 30.53 2.57 7.98
C ILE A 780 29.22 2.83 7.24
N ILE A 781 28.97 4.07 6.82
CA ILE A 781 27.76 4.38 6.06
C ILE A 781 27.81 3.77 4.67
N GLU A 782 28.94 3.86 3.97
CA GLU A 782 29.11 3.20 2.67
C GLU A 782 28.95 1.67 2.80
N THR A 783 29.58 1.08 3.82
CA THR A 783 29.46 -0.36 4.10
C THR A 783 28.01 -0.77 4.39
N LEU A 784 27.31 -0.05 5.27
CA LEU A 784 25.91 -0.32 5.58
C LEU A 784 25.01 -0.11 4.36
N THR A 785 25.26 0.91 3.54
CA THR A 785 24.47 1.17 2.33
C THR A 785 24.56 -0.03 1.38
N ASP A 786 25.75 -0.61 1.20
CA ASP A 786 25.96 -1.76 0.34
C ASP A 786 25.36 -3.04 0.92
N LEU A 787 25.55 -3.31 2.22
CA LEU A 787 24.97 -4.48 2.90
C LEU A 787 23.44 -4.47 2.87
N VAL A 788 22.83 -3.31 3.14
CA VAL A 788 21.38 -3.16 3.14
C VAL A 788 20.81 -3.26 1.72
N GLU A 789 21.48 -2.66 0.71
CA GLU A 789 21.07 -2.80 -0.70
C GLU A 789 21.07 -4.26 -1.14
N GLU A 790 22.14 -5.02 -0.84
CA GLU A 790 22.24 -6.44 -1.16
C GLU A 790 21.16 -7.28 -0.46
N ALA A 791 20.93 -7.03 0.84
CA ALA A 791 19.91 -7.74 1.60
C ALA A 791 18.49 -7.50 1.06
N VAL A 792 18.20 -6.29 0.58
CA VAL A 792 16.93 -5.96 -0.09
C VAL A 792 16.80 -6.70 -1.42
N MET A 793 17.85 -6.77 -2.23
CA MET A 793 17.84 -7.53 -3.49
C MET A 793 17.58 -9.02 -3.27
N ALA A 794 18.19 -9.62 -2.24
CA ALA A 794 17.95 -11.01 -1.90
C ALA A 794 16.48 -11.25 -1.47
N GLU A 795 15.85 -10.26 -0.83
CA GLU A 795 14.42 -10.33 -0.49
C GLU A 795 13.52 -10.19 -1.73
N PHE A 796 13.90 -9.35 -2.70
CA PHE A 796 13.22 -9.23 -3.99
C PHE A 796 13.12 -10.57 -4.71
N ASP A 797 14.21 -11.32 -4.77
CA ASP A 797 14.22 -12.65 -5.41
C ASP A 797 13.31 -13.65 -4.68
N ARG A 798 13.34 -13.66 -3.34
CA ARG A 798 12.42 -14.50 -2.52
C ARG A 798 10.96 -14.18 -2.81
N ILE A 799 10.61 -12.91 -3.01
CA ILE A 799 9.25 -12.49 -3.38
C ILE A 799 8.93 -12.91 -4.82
N THR A 800 9.85 -12.78 -5.76
CA THR A 800 9.65 -13.21 -7.16
C THR A 800 9.40 -14.72 -7.27
N GLU A 801 10.12 -15.55 -6.53
CA GLU A 801 9.91 -17.02 -6.50
C GLU A 801 8.49 -17.42 -6.08
N ARG A 802 7.79 -16.52 -5.36
CA ARG A 802 6.41 -16.71 -4.88
C ARG A 802 5.37 -16.08 -5.80
N GLY A 803 5.76 -15.58 -6.97
CA GLY A 803 4.85 -14.93 -7.92
C GLY A 803 4.74 -13.41 -7.73
N GLY A 804 5.79 -12.76 -7.24
CA GLY A 804 5.80 -11.33 -6.94
C GLY A 804 5.01 -11.01 -5.66
N VAL A 805 4.78 -9.72 -5.38
CA VAL A 805 4.13 -9.28 -4.14
C VAL A 805 2.76 -9.92 -3.94
N LEU A 806 1.91 -9.94 -4.97
CA LEU A 806 0.56 -10.51 -4.89
C LEU A 806 0.59 -12.02 -4.65
N GLY A 807 1.46 -12.77 -5.34
CA GLY A 807 1.60 -14.21 -5.12
C GLY A 807 2.17 -14.55 -3.73
N ALA A 808 3.09 -13.72 -3.23
CA ALA A 808 3.58 -13.82 -1.86
C ALA A 808 2.47 -13.53 -0.83
N MET A 809 1.57 -12.58 -1.10
CA MET A 809 0.41 -12.28 -0.24
C MET A 809 -0.59 -13.45 -0.23
N GLU A 810 -0.83 -14.12 -1.35
CA GLU A 810 -1.70 -15.32 -1.40
C GLU A 810 -1.22 -16.44 -0.47
N THR A 811 0.11 -16.55 -0.27
CA THR A 811 0.73 -17.52 0.64
C THR A 811 1.01 -16.97 2.04
N MET A 812 0.57 -15.72 2.31
CA MET A 812 0.80 -15.00 3.57
C MET A 812 2.28 -14.84 3.93
N TYR A 813 3.18 -14.82 2.94
CA TYR A 813 4.63 -14.80 3.18
C TYR A 813 5.05 -13.55 3.96
N GLN A 814 4.65 -12.36 3.49
CA GLN A 814 5.01 -11.10 4.16
C GLN A 814 4.50 -11.09 5.60
N ARG A 815 3.23 -11.43 5.80
CA ARG A 815 2.60 -11.47 7.13
C ARG A 815 3.27 -12.47 8.06
N GLY A 816 3.59 -13.67 7.55
CA GLY A 816 4.31 -14.69 8.31
C GLY A 816 5.69 -14.22 8.74
N LYS A 817 6.48 -13.65 7.81
CA LYS A 817 7.82 -13.14 8.10
C LYS A 817 7.80 -11.99 9.12
N ILE A 818 6.86 -11.05 8.99
CA ILE A 818 6.70 -9.94 9.96
C ILE A 818 6.41 -10.50 11.36
N GLN A 819 5.53 -11.52 11.47
CA GLN A 819 5.21 -12.15 12.75
C GLN A 819 6.39 -12.90 13.36
N GLU A 820 7.19 -13.59 12.54
CA GLU A 820 8.40 -14.28 12.97
C GLU A 820 9.44 -13.29 13.53
N GLU A 821 9.70 -12.20 12.81
CA GLU A 821 10.61 -11.13 13.25
C GLU A 821 10.09 -10.43 14.51
N SER A 822 8.78 -10.19 14.60
CA SER A 822 8.14 -9.62 15.78
C SER A 822 8.34 -10.51 17.01
N LEU A 823 8.08 -11.82 16.87
CA LEU A 823 8.25 -12.78 17.95
C LEU A 823 9.71 -12.89 18.38
N HIS A 824 10.65 -12.85 17.43
CA HIS A 824 12.07 -12.84 17.74
C HIS A 824 12.45 -11.63 18.59
N TYR A 825 12.05 -10.41 18.18
CA TYR A 825 12.29 -9.19 18.95
C TYR A 825 11.67 -9.25 20.36
N GLU A 826 10.39 -9.62 20.48
CA GLU A 826 9.74 -9.70 21.79
C GLU A 826 10.38 -10.78 22.69
N THR A 827 10.85 -11.88 22.10
CA THR A 827 11.59 -12.91 22.86
C THR A 827 12.87 -12.34 23.45
N LEU A 828 13.71 -11.67 22.64
CA LEU A 828 14.96 -11.09 23.12
C LEU A 828 14.74 -9.97 24.15
N LYS A 829 13.67 -9.17 23.96
CA LYS A 829 13.25 -8.16 24.93
C LYS A 829 12.81 -8.80 26.25
N HIS A 830 12.06 -9.89 26.24
CA HIS A 830 11.61 -10.53 27.47
C HIS A 830 12.71 -11.31 28.19
N THR A 831 13.67 -11.89 27.45
CA THR A 831 14.83 -12.59 28.05
C THR A 831 15.89 -11.62 28.59
N GLY A 832 15.88 -10.37 28.12
CA GLY A 832 16.90 -9.36 28.45
C GLY A 832 18.16 -9.45 27.59
N GLU A 833 18.19 -10.34 26.58
CA GLU A 833 19.29 -10.44 25.62
C GLU A 833 19.37 -9.20 24.71
N TYR A 834 18.23 -8.54 24.46
CA TYR A 834 18.18 -7.24 23.81
C TYR A 834 17.88 -6.14 24.84
N PRO A 835 18.89 -5.32 25.21
CA PRO A 835 18.75 -4.35 26.29
C PRO A 835 17.88 -3.16 25.89
N ILE A 836 16.91 -2.84 26.74
CA ILE A 836 16.00 -1.71 26.61
C ILE A 836 16.02 -0.93 27.92
N ILE A 837 16.74 0.19 27.91
CA ILE A 837 16.93 1.04 29.10
C ILE A 837 15.59 1.52 29.67
N GLY A 838 15.37 1.24 30.95
CA GLY A 838 14.12 1.54 31.67
C GLY A 838 13.06 0.45 31.59
N VAL A 839 13.33 -0.67 30.90
CA VAL A 839 12.39 -1.79 30.75
C VAL A 839 12.96 -3.11 31.25
N ASN A 840 14.13 -3.55 30.75
CA ASN A 840 14.75 -4.83 31.11
C ASN A 840 16.22 -4.70 31.54
#